data_AF-A0A8H5WI63-F1
#
_entry.id   AF-A0A8H5WI63-F1
#
_cell.length_a   1.000
_cell.length_b   1.000
_cell.length_c   1.000
_cell.angle_alpha   90.00
_cell.angle_beta   90.00
_cell.angle_gamma   90.00
#
_symmetry.space_group_name_H-M   'P 1'
#
loop_
_entity.id
_entity.type
_entity.pdbx_description
1 polymer ?
#
loop_
_entity_poly.entity_id
_entity_poly.type
_entity_poly.pdbx_seq_one_letter_code
_entity_poly.pdbx_strand_id
1 'polypeptide(L)'
;MSTTTTTETQRTVPINVEASKYPEPLIPSGALDKFKYEESTPVIGREYSTVNLVDDIINAENADELIRDLAITISQRGVVFFRAQDNLTDDLHKQLVHRLGQLSGKPSDSTLHIHPLLNSQSEFGVEDKEISVISSEVQFIKRLKDRDDRKFGAASWHSDIQFEQYPADYTSLRLTTLPAGGGDTLWASGYELYDRYSDAYRKFFEGLTATFHGDGFLRARDANPDLYKIYKEARGNPANVGDDLAAVHPVVRTNPVTGWKSIFAIGNFPKRINELSERESRELLQSFYRRIEENHDLQVRFRWRNPNDIAFWDNRSVFHSATNDYDGLGERTGHRAVGIGEKPFLNPSTLGSRILPPAFLLLNTGTQIFVHFCSSGYSFTHFKKQKFFQAPRAKQSDPFAMDLFKKLPPELHLRLLLAIRCRKSVSCLTQASPIMRQQYFAHKAYLEKKLLTIDFGKAGIQEAMAILLFPAPACGVSAVSQHLHSWSKGQLPDPFESNNKQLLRELIRLHGFLRMFIEDYITKAIATDPSREYLCLPTLSLYRERSFFREEDVFVPFDSTHLTSSEMQRFMKAFLRYELDCKVHVATILFQQTVKLSLKRHFKRRKLNELEHEAIMCVESYVQSLYGAMIAQCGDAWLPTSPENSSTKKGLLFPDSFYMDPEAYGSDLGLGDSGGATIANRLSDFGLDLAAELLCIFKDKNVHKVELKRFFVKISNSDLYKFNAGMGHLESEILEDPERQQPTGLDAPMYHRLRGRLCRGGLLTKIYRRRAWVFFDNDRLYPRRRASRQTFPTERFLIKQRSTVTYVDGWFLNPKLTEALHRSQTWHDGFADESPEAVSPATLPGSVPVGYLWTILKNGRQTIKMGPFWNKTNKPCDVGSLVVCFPLPHRQASHEIGEYTNGWKVLPG
;
A
#
# COMPACT_ATOMS: atom_id res chain seq x y z
N MET A 1 -34.39 23.88 79.47
CA MET A 1 -33.04 24.49 79.39
C MET A 1 -32.65 24.57 77.91
N SER A 2 -32.04 25.67 77.49
CA SER A 2 -31.59 25.89 76.11
C SER A 2 -30.41 26.87 76.14
N THR A 3 -29.36 26.56 75.40
CA THR A 3 -28.18 27.40 75.19
C THR A 3 -27.60 27.11 73.80
N THR A 4 -26.97 28.11 73.20
CA THR A 4 -26.69 28.17 71.76
C THR A 4 -25.31 28.75 71.51
N THR A 5 -24.60 28.27 70.47
CA THR A 5 -23.36 28.86 69.91
C THR A 5 -22.14 28.87 70.86
N THR A 6 -20.88 29.06 70.45
CA THR A 6 -20.31 29.55 69.17
C THR A 6 -18.99 28.81 68.79
N THR A 7 -18.41 29.18 67.65
CA THR A 7 -17.13 28.70 67.03
C THR A 7 -15.86 28.74 67.89
N GLU A 8 -14.95 27.80 67.64
CA GLU A 8 -13.57 28.15 67.22
C GLU A 8 -12.87 27.02 66.41
N THR A 9 -11.72 27.32 65.78
CA THR A 9 -11.07 26.52 64.72
C THR A 9 -9.94 25.59 65.18
N GLN A 10 -9.84 24.38 64.61
CA GLN A 10 -8.57 23.63 64.56
C GLN A 10 -8.29 22.93 63.21
N ARG A 11 -7.15 23.31 62.62
CA ARG A 11 -6.21 22.53 61.78
C ARG A 11 -6.77 21.50 60.78
N THR A 12 -6.76 21.88 59.51
CA THR A 12 -6.63 20.94 58.39
C THR A 12 -5.29 20.20 58.45
N VAL A 13 -5.32 18.88 58.47
CA VAL A 13 -4.13 18.03 58.23
C VAL A 13 -3.76 18.13 56.74
N PRO A 14 -2.47 18.28 56.36
CA PRO A 14 -2.09 18.30 54.95
C PRO A 14 -2.39 16.94 54.31
N ILE A 15 -3.10 16.96 53.17
CA ILE A 15 -3.27 15.77 52.34
C ILE A 15 -1.91 15.42 51.74
N ASN A 16 -1.39 14.26 52.10
CA ASN A 16 -0.09 13.79 51.62
C ASN A 16 -0.20 13.48 50.12
N VAL A 17 0.49 14.25 49.28
CA VAL A 17 0.50 14.01 47.83
C VAL A 17 1.43 12.83 47.56
N GLU A 18 0.85 11.69 47.15
CA GLU A 18 1.65 10.55 46.69
C GLU A 18 2.49 10.97 45.48
N ALA A 19 3.80 10.75 45.58
CA ALA A 19 4.73 11.13 44.51
C ALA A 19 4.42 10.39 43.20
N SER A 20 4.47 11.10 42.07
CA SER A 20 4.23 10.50 40.76
C SER A 20 5.19 9.34 40.51
N LYS A 21 4.63 8.17 40.14
CA LYS A 21 5.38 6.98 39.74
C LYS A 21 6.21 7.18 38.46
N TYR A 22 5.96 8.25 37.71
CA TYR A 22 6.59 8.55 36.43
C TYR A 22 7.17 9.97 36.42
N PRO A 23 8.29 10.23 35.72
CA PRO A 23 8.83 11.57 35.53
C PRO A 23 7.79 12.54 34.93
N GLU A 24 7.85 13.79 35.38
CA GLU A 24 7.08 14.88 34.77
C GLU A 24 7.83 15.46 33.55
N PRO A 25 7.11 15.91 32.49
CA PRO A 25 7.73 16.50 31.31
C PRO A 25 8.56 17.74 31.65
N LEU A 26 9.73 17.86 31.03
CA LEU A 26 10.63 18.98 31.25
C LEU A 26 10.21 20.20 30.41
N ILE A 27 10.10 21.35 31.07
CA ILE A 27 9.84 22.65 30.45
C ILE A 27 11.21 23.30 30.12
N PRO A 28 11.43 23.81 28.90
CA PRO A 28 12.65 24.54 28.56
C PRO A 28 12.70 25.90 29.27
N SER A 29 13.90 26.37 29.56
CA SER A 29 14.16 27.67 30.19
C SER A 29 14.07 28.85 29.21
N GLY A 30 14.23 28.60 27.90
CA GLY A 30 14.38 29.62 26.87
C GLY A 30 15.84 30.02 26.62
N ALA A 31 16.81 29.36 27.26
CA ALA A 31 18.23 29.70 27.14
C ALA A 31 18.78 29.60 25.71
N LEU A 32 18.17 28.74 24.87
CA LEU A 32 18.50 28.60 23.45
C LEU A 32 17.82 29.62 22.52
N ASP A 33 16.82 30.38 22.96
CA ASP A 33 16.04 31.29 22.09
C ASP A 33 16.87 32.45 21.54
N LYS A 34 18.05 32.71 22.13
CA LYS A 34 19.06 33.64 21.62
C LYS A 34 19.71 33.19 20.30
N PHE A 35 19.65 31.90 19.95
CA PHE A 35 20.29 31.34 18.75
C PHE A 35 19.34 31.22 17.58
N LYS A 36 19.83 31.60 16.39
CA LYS A 36 19.08 31.41 15.14
C LYS A 36 19.10 29.94 14.71
N TYR A 37 17.93 29.41 14.38
CA TYR A 37 17.75 28.06 13.86
C TYR A 37 16.84 28.02 12.63
N GLU A 38 16.85 26.89 11.93
CA GLU A 38 15.91 26.53 10.87
C GLU A 38 15.24 25.18 11.23
N GLU A 39 13.92 25.06 11.08
CA GLU A 39 13.24 23.78 11.27
C GLU A 39 13.32 22.97 9.97
N SER A 40 14.09 21.88 9.98
CA SER A 40 14.41 21.10 8.77
C SER A 40 13.18 20.43 8.15
N THR A 41 12.18 20.10 8.97
CA THR A 41 10.81 19.77 8.54
C THR A 41 9.81 20.25 9.61
N PRO A 42 8.49 20.30 9.35
CA PRO A 42 7.52 20.66 10.38
C PRO A 42 7.57 19.77 11.64
N VAL A 43 7.82 18.46 11.49
CA VAL A 43 7.60 17.47 12.57
C VAL A 43 8.88 16.89 13.19
N ILE A 44 10.01 16.98 12.49
CA ILE A 44 11.32 16.43 12.91
C ILE A 44 12.49 17.24 12.31
N GLY A 45 13.56 17.45 13.07
CA GLY A 45 14.78 18.11 12.61
C GLY A 45 14.80 19.63 12.85
N ARG A 46 15.88 20.11 13.46
CA ARG A 46 16.24 21.53 13.59
C ARG A 46 17.73 21.72 13.29
N GLU A 47 18.10 22.70 12.47
CA GLU A 47 19.51 23.03 12.17
C GLU A 47 19.91 24.37 12.82
N TYR A 48 20.98 24.35 13.62
CA TYR A 48 21.66 25.52 14.18
C TYR A 48 22.93 25.80 13.36
N SER A 49 22.75 26.37 12.17
CA SER A 49 23.81 26.52 11.16
C SER A 49 24.92 27.54 11.48
N THR A 50 24.86 28.20 12.64
CA THR A 50 25.79 29.28 13.05
C THR A 50 26.27 29.18 14.50
N VAL A 51 25.91 28.11 15.22
CA VAL A 51 26.27 27.92 16.64
C VAL A 51 27.49 27.01 16.76
N ASN A 52 28.46 27.38 17.59
CA ASN A 52 29.57 26.54 17.99
C ASN A 52 29.29 25.87 19.34
N LEU A 53 29.26 24.53 19.37
CA LEU A 53 28.97 23.75 20.58
C LEU A 53 29.99 23.93 21.70
N VAL A 54 31.26 24.18 21.36
CA VAL A 54 32.31 24.40 22.36
C VAL A 54 32.17 25.80 22.97
N ASP A 55 32.12 26.83 22.12
CA ASP A 55 32.22 28.22 22.56
C ASP A 55 30.88 28.81 23.02
N ASP A 56 29.79 28.53 22.31
CA ASP A 56 28.46 29.10 22.61
C ASP A 56 27.65 28.29 23.65
N ILE A 57 27.98 27.01 23.86
CA ILE A 57 27.20 26.06 24.66
C ILE A 57 28.00 25.45 25.83
N ILE A 58 29.13 24.78 25.56
CA ILE A 58 29.89 24.07 26.60
C ILE A 58 30.66 25.03 27.53
N ASN A 59 31.30 26.06 26.96
CA ASN A 59 32.12 27.04 27.69
C ASN A 59 31.33 28.25 28.21
N ALA A 60 30.02 28.32 27.94
CA ALA A 60 29.18 29.43 28.38
C ALA A 60 28.92 29.41 29.89
N GLU A 61 28.78 30.58 30.52
CA GLU A 61 28.53 30.71 31.96
C GLU A 61 27.25 29.97 32.42
N ASN A 62 26.25 29.83 31.55
CA ASN A 62 25.03 29.07 31.78
C ASN A 62 24.93 27.76 30.98
N ALA A 63 26.06 27.08 30.76
CA ALA A 63 26.15 25.82 30.01
C ALA A 63 25.13 24.75 30.44
N ASP A 64 24.84 24.60 31.73
CA ASP A 64 23.87 23.63 32.25
C ASP A 64 22.44 23.91 31.79
N GLU A 65 22.04 25.18 31.71
CA GLU A 65 20.73 25.58 31.16
C GLU A 65 20.68 25.32 29.65
N LEU A 66 21.75 25.68 28.93
CA LEU A 66 21.85 25.54 27.48
C LEU A 66 21.84 24.06 27.05
N ILE A 67 22.59 23.21 27.74
CA ILE A 67 22.65 21.76 27.47
C ILE A 67 21.33 21.09 27.88
N ARG A 68 20.67 21.55 28.96
CA ARG A 68 19.32 21.08 29.34
C ARG A 68 18.27 21.44 28.29
N ASP A 69 18.23 22.69 27.84
CA ASP A 69 17.32 23.14 26.77
C ASP A 69 17.65 22.45 25.44
N LEU A 70 18.92 22.12 25.17
CA LEU A 70 19.34 21.35 24.01
C LEU A 70 18.82 19.91 24.10
N ALA A 71 18.93 19.25 25.25
CA ALA A 71 18.37 17.92 25.50
C ALA A 71 16.84 17.91 25.30
N ILE A 72 16.14 18.91 25.85
CA ILE A 72 14.70 19.09 25.64
C ILE A 72 14.38 19.34 24.16
N THR A 73 15.15 20.17 23.47
CA THR A 73 14.98 20.45 22.03
C THR A 73 15.19 19.20 21.19
N ILE A 74 16.22 18.39 21.48
CA ILE A 74 16.48 17.11 20.80
C ILE A 74 15.31 16.16 21.03
N SER A 75 14.81 16.02 22.26
CA SER A 75 13.64 15.18 22.55
C SER A 75 12.35 15.69 21.88
N GLN A 76 12.13 17.00 21.79
CA GLN A 76 10.95 17.57 21.14
C GLN A 76 11.01 17.51 19.60
N ARG A 77 12.17 17.75 19.00
CA ARG A 77 12.40 17.82 17.54
C ARG A 77 12.96 16.53 16.95
N GLY A 78 13.23 15.52 17.78
CA GLY A 78 13.78 14.21 17.43
C GLY A 78 15.27 14.22 17.12
N VAL A 79 15.72 15.15 16.27
CA VAL A 79 17.13 15.33 15.89
C VAL A 79 17.44 16.82 15.72
N VAL A 80 18.66 17.22 16.06
CA VAL A 80 19.20 18.56 15.78
C VAL A 80 20.56 18.46 15.08
N PHE A 81 20.93 19.50 14.36
CA PHE A 81 22.12 19.55 13.53
C PHE A 81 22.96 20.81 13.75
N PHE A 82 24.28 20.67 13.71
CA PHE A 82 25.27 21.76 13.73
C PHE A 82 26.28 21.57 12.59
N ARG A 83 26.92 22.65 12.15
CA ARG A 83 27.84 22.67 10.99
C ARG A 83 29.28 22.98 11.42
N ALA A 84 30.27 22.36 10.78
CA ALA A 84 31.70 22.71 10.91
C ALA A 84 32.19 22.95 12.36
N GLN A 85 32.00 21.96 13.23
CA GLN A 85 32.35 22.03 14.67
C GLN A 85 33.84 21.68 14.90
N ASP A 86 34.74 22.42 14.26
CA ASP A 86 36.15 22.04 14.10
C ASP A 86 36.97 22.01 15.41
N ASN A 87 36.53 22.72 16.46
CA ASN A 87 37.14 22.72 17.79
C ASN A 87 36.55 21.67 18.74
N LEU A 88 35.53 20.90 18.34
CA LEU A 88 34.95 19.84 19.17
C LEU A 88 35.89 18.62 19.20
N THR A 89 36.53 18.37 20.34
CA THR A 89 37.32 17.14 20.56
C THR A 89 36.39 15.97 20.90
N ASP A 90 36.89 14.72 20.81
CA ASP A 90 36.08 13.55 21.19
C ASP A 90 35.75 13.53 22.68
N ASP A 91 36.62 14.04 23.56
CA ASP A 91 36.33 14.25 24.97
C ASP A 91 35.17 15.24 25.19
N LEU A 92 35.18 16.40 24.51
CA LEU A 92 34.09 17.38 24.62
C LEU A 92 32.80 16.84 23.98
N HIS A 93 32.90 16.10 22.89
CA HIS A 93 31.78 15.43 22.21
C HIS A 93 31.11 14.41 23.14
N LYS A 94 31.87 13.50 23.78
CA LYS A 94 31.30 12.49 24.67
C LYS A 94 30.83 13.07 26.00
N GLN A 95 31.53 14.07 26.55
CA GLN A 95 31.05 14.84 27.71
C GLN A 95 29.70 15.51 27.43
N LEU A 96 29.54 16.15 26.26
CA LEU A 96 28.26 16.77 25.89
C LEU A 96 27.13 15.74 25.80
N VAL A 97 27.35 14.58 25.15
CA VAL A 97 26.36 13.48 25.11
C VAL A 97 26.01 13.00 26.52
N HIS A 98 27.00 12.80 27.38
CA HIS A 98 26.77 12.37 28.76
C HIS A 98 25.97 13.41 29.56
N ARG A 99 26.27 14.71 29.40
CA ARG A 99 25.58 15.83 30.07
C ARG A 99 24.16 16.05 29.57
N LEU A 100 23.86 15.86 28.28
CA LEU A 100 22.49 15.87 27.74
C LEU A 100 21.61 14.87 28.51
N GLY A 101 22.13 13.65 28.75
CA GLY A 101 21.50 12.64 29.59
C GLY A 101 21.30 13.10 31.04
N GLN A 102 22.37 13.52 31.72
CA GLN A 102 22.33 13.95 33.12
C GLN A 102 21.32 15.07 33.36
N LEU A 103 21.41 16.15 32.58
CA LEU A 103 20.62 17.38 32.74
C LEU A 103 19.16 17.22 32.32
N SER A 104 18.82 16.12 31.63
CA SER A 104 17.45 15.71 31.32
C SER A 104 16.95 14.52 32.16
N GLY A 105 17.72 14.07 33.16
CA GLY A 105 17.25 13.15 34.21
C GLY A 105 17.42 11.66 33.94
N LYS A 106 18.46 11.24 33.19
CA LYS A 106 18.84 9.82 33.11
C LYS A 106 19.26 9.26 34.49
N PRO A 107 19.27 7.92 34.68
CA PRO A 107 19.78 7.31 35.91
C PRO A 107 21.24 7.66 36.18
N SER A 108 21.62 7.85 37.45
CA SER A 108 23.00 8.11 37.91
C SER A 108 24.00 7.08 37.38
N ASP A 109 23.56 5.82 37.31
CA ASP A 109 24.38 4.66 37.00
C ASP A 109 24.48 4.42 35.48
N SER A 110 23.81 5.24 34.67
CA SER A 110 23.82 5.19 33.21
C SER A 110 24.81 6.21 32.63
N THR A 111 25.89 5.72 32.04
CA THR A 111 27.04 6.51 31.59
C THR A 111 27.05 6.68 30.06
N LEU A 112 28.15 6.31 29.38
CA LEU A 112 28.27 6.22 27.92
C LEU A 112 28.35 4.75 27.52
N HIS A 113 27.83 4.41 26.35
CA HIS A 113 27.77 3.03 25.88
C HIS A 113 29.09 2.55 25.28
N ILE A 114 29.60 1.42 25.77
CA ILE A 114 30.72 0.68 25.17
C ILE A 114 30.18 -0.34 24.17
N HIS A 115 30.69 -0.33 22.94
CA HIS A 115 30.18 -1.16 21.85
C HIS A 115 30.25 -2.68 22.17
N PRO A 116 29.18 -3.46 21.90
CA PRO A 116 29.13 -4.87 22.31
C PRO A 116 30.10 -5.78 21.56
N LEU A 117 30.59 -5.38 20.37
CA LEU A 117 31.73 -6.05 19.74
C LEU A 117 33.02 -5.27 20.02
N LEU A 118 33.98 -5.97 20.63
CA LEU A 118 35.40 -5.67 20.51
C LEU A 118 35.94 -6.41 19.30
N ASN A 119 36.79 -5.74 18.51
CA ASN A 119 37.64 -6.43 17.56
C ASN A 119 39.03 -6.69 18.18
N SER A 120 39.76 -7.68 17.67
CA SER A 120 41.07 -8.09 18.24
C SER A 120 42.24 -7.13 17.96
N GLN A 121 41.99 -6.05 17.24
CA GLN A 121 42.69 -4.76 17.39
C GLN A 121 41.61 -3.70 17.68
N SER A 122 41.97 -2.62 18.37
CA SER A 122 41.10 -1.46 18.61
C SER A 122 40.67 -0.88 17.26
N GLU A 123 39.48 -1.27 16.80
CA GLU A 123 39.06 -0.94 15.45
C GLU A 123 39.00 0.59 15.32
N PHE A 124 39.54 1.10 14.21
CA PHE A 124 39.53 2.52 13.83
C PHE A 124 40.50 3.47 14.57
N GLY A 125 41.40 2.98 15.43
CA GLY A 125 42.58 3.75 15.84
C GLY A 125 42.38 4.81 16.94
N VAL A 126 41.35 4.67 17.77
CA VAL A 126 41.21 5.40 19.03
C VAL A 126 41.22 4.39 20.18
N GLU A 127 41.89 4.68 21.30
CA GLU A 127 41.87 3.80 22.49
C GLU A 127 40.56 3.91 23.31
N ASP A 128 39.72 4.88 22.99
CA ASP A 128 38.50 5.19 23.71
C ASP A 128 37.34 4.22 23.40
N LYS A 129 36.93 3.46 24.42
CA LYS A 129 35.79 2.53 24.35
C LYS A 129 34.43 3.21 24.20
N GLU A 130 34.33 4.50 24.53
CA GLU A 130 33.08 5.29 24.51
C GLU A 130 32.80 5.94 23.14
N ILE A 131 33.79 5.91 22.23
CA ILE A 131 33.69 6.45 20.86
C ILE A 131 33.64 5.30 19.84
N SER A 132 32.56 5.23 19.06
CA SER A 132 32.47 4.33 17.90
C SER A 132 32.77 5.10 16.62
N VAL A 133 33.91 4.84 15.97
CA VAL A 133 34.17 5.43 14.64
C VAL A 133 33.42 4.63 13.56
N ILE A 134 32.73 5.34 12.67
CA ILE A 134 31.87 4.81 11.62
C ILE A 134 32.56 5.05 10.26
N SER A 135 33.50 4.17 9.89
CA SER A 135 34.25 4.24 8.62
C SER A 135 33.62 3.38 7.51
N SER A 136 33.60 3.91 6.29
CA SER A 136 33.17 3.22 5.07
C SER A 136 34.15 2.16 4.57
N GLU A 137 35.45 2.29 4.87
CA GLU A 137 36.51 1.36 4.43
C GLU A 137 36.34 0.00 5.10
N VAL A 138 36.07 0.02 6.40
CA VAL A 138 35.71 -1.15 7.21
C VAL A 138 34.47 -1.85 6.63
N GLN A 139 33.46 -1.06 6.26
CA GLN A 139 32.26 -1.56 5.60
C GLN A 139 32.53 -2.04 4.16
N PHE A 140 33.59 -1.57 3.49
CA PHE A 140 34.01 -2.05 2.17
C PHE A 140 34.66 -3.42 2.28
N ILE A 141 35.58 -3.64 3.24
CA ILE A 141 36.16 -4.95 3.55
C ILE A 141 35.03 -5.96 3.87
N LYS A 142 34.03 -5.55 4.64
CA LYS A 142 32.84 -6.37 4.96
C LYS A 142 31.96 -6.67 3.73
N ARG A 143 31.93 -5.78 2.73
CA ARG A 143 31.17 -5.93 1.47
C ARG A 143 31.87 -6.78 0.41
N LEU A 144 33.20 -6.93 0.46
CA LEU A 144 33.98 -7.67 -0.56
C LEU A 144 33.62 -9.16 -0.72
N LYS A 145 32.95 -9.78 0.28
CA LYS A 145 32.50 -11.18 0.21
C LYS A 145 31.20 -11.39 -0.59
N ASP A 146 30.41 -10.35 -0.84
CA ASP A 146 29.17 -10.41 -1.64
C ASP A 146 29.28 -9.55 -2.91
N ARG A 147 29.78 -10.11 -4.01
CA ARG A 147 29.82 -9.44 -5.32
C ARG A 147 28.59 -9.78 -6.18
N ASP A 148 27.50 -9.05 -5.96
CA ASP A 148 26.57 -8.68 -7.04
C ASP A 148 26.49 -7.15 -7.05
N ASP A 149 26.76 -6.55 -8.20
CA ASP A 149 26.89 -5.11 -8.38
C ASP A 149 25.52 -4.41 -8.46
N ARG A 150 24.42 -5.17 -8.37
CA ARG A 150 23.03 -4.71 -8.51
C ARG A 150 22.23 -4.80 -7.22
N LYS A 151 22.87 -4.49 -6.08
CA LYS A 151 22.22 -4.49 -4.77
C LYS A 151 21.15 -3.40 -4.70
N PHE A 152 19.90 -3.83 -4.50
CA PHE A 152 18.92 -2.99 -3.81
C PHE A 152 19.37 -2.88 -2.35
N GLY A 153 20.04 -1.78 -2.01
CA GLY A 153 20.30 -1.44 -0.62
C GLY A 153 18.96 -1.19 0.07
N ALA A 154 18.50 -2.17 0.85
CA ALA A 154 17.38 -1.95 1.76
C ALA A 154 17.77 -0.82 2.73
N ALA A 155 16.83 0.09 3.02
CA ALA A 155 16.99 0.96 4.18
C ALA A 155 17.15 0.06 5.42
N SER A 156 17.93 0.52 6.39
CA SER A 156 18.18 -0.17 7.66
C SER A 156 17.80 0.76 8.80
N TRP A 157 16.49 0.93 8.99
CA TRP A 157 15.92 1.81 10.02
C TRP A 157 16.07 1.16 11.39
N HIS A 158 16.59 1.91 12.36
CA HIS A 158 16.78 1.44 13.73
C HIS A 158 16.93 2.61 14.71
N SER A 159 16.59 2.38 15.97
CA SER A 159 17.19 3.09 17.10
C SER A 159 18.41 2.28 17.55
N ASP A 160 19.45 2.92 18.09
CA ASP A 160 20.59 2.18 18.62
C ASP A 160 20.24 1.32 19.83
N ILE A 161 20.94 0.19 19.96
CA ILE A 161 21.09 -0.62 21.19
C ILE A 161 19.80 -0.98 21.94
N GLN A 162 18.67 -1.08 21.24
CA GLN A 162 17.36 -1.40 21.83
C GLN A 162 17.29 -2.79 22.51
N PHE A 163 18.29 -3.63 22.29
CA PHE A 163 18.45 -4.95 22.91
C PHE A 163 19.11 -4.91 24.29
N GLU A 164 19.63 -3.75 24.73
CA GLU A 164 20.12 -3.57 26.10
C GLU A 164 18.97 -3.37 27.10
N GLN A 165 19.21 -3.69 28.37
CA GLN A 165 18.22 -3.52 29.44
C GLN A 165 17.95 -2.02 29.73
N TYR A 166 18.99 -1.21 29.60
CA TYR A 166 18.93 0.26 29.55
C TYR A 166 19.47 0.68 28.17
N PRO A 167 18.61 0.96 27.18
CA PRO A 167 19.01 1.35 25.84
C PRO A 167 19.45 2.83 25.79
N ALA A 168 19.78 3.33 24.60
CA ALA A 168 20.29 4.69 24.42
C ALA A 168 19.26 5.78 24.75
N ASP A 169 19.73 6.89 25.34
CA ASP A 169 19.00 8.16 25.38
C ASP A 169 19.35 9.03 24.16
N TYR A 170 20.46 9.76 24.22
CA TYR A 170 20.94 10.59 23.12
C TYR A 170 22.11 9.92 22.42
N THR A 171 22.09 9.94 21.09
CA THR A 171 23.23 9.54 20.28
C THR A 171 23.60 10.69 19.35
N SER A 172 24.89 10.80 19.02
CA SER A 172 25.37 11.80 18.09
C SER A 172 26.47 11.29 17.18
N LEU A 173 26.49 11.77 15.95
CA LEU A 173 27.46 11.40 14.92
C LEU A 173 28.07 12.67 14.31
N ARG A 174 29.39 12.77 14.35
CA ARG A 174 30.21 13.84 13.74
C ARG A 174 30.97 13.25 12.55
N LEU A 175 30.79 13.76 11.33
CA LEU A 175 31.57 13.27 10.19
C LEU A 175 32.88 14.04 10.04
N THR A 176 34.01 13.33 10.09
CA THR A 176 35.36 13.86 9.93
C THR A 176 35.82 13.78 8.47
N THR A 177 35.45 12.71 7.75
CA THR A 177 35.71 12.53 6.31
C THR A 177 34.39 12.33 5.57
N LEU A 178 34.22 13.04 4.44
CA LEU A 178 33.00 13.01 3.63
C LEU A 178 33.34 12.62 2.17
N PRO A 179 32.48 11.84 1.49
CA PRO A 179 32.62 11.57 0.06
C PRO A 179 32.23 12.80 -0.76
N ALA A 180 32.64 12.85 -2.03
CA ALA A 180 32.30 13.94 -2.96
C ALA A 180 30.79 14.05 -3.25
N GLY A 181 30.02 13.01 -2.95
CA GLY A 181 28.56 12.99 -2.98
C GLY A 181 27.99 11.75 -2.29
N GLY A 182 26.71 11.80 -1.91
CA GLY A 182 26.06 10.74 -1.13
C GLY A 182 26.52 10.71 0.34
N GLY A 183 26.19 9.63 1.05
CA GLY A 183 26.54 9.43 2.46
C GLY A 183 25.60 10.11 3.46
N ASP A 184 24.50 10.69 2.97
CA ASP A 184 23.45 11.33 3.75
C ASP A 184 22.85 10.40 4.80
N THR A 185 22.21 10.96 5.82
CA THR A 185 21.56 10.18 6.88
C THR A 185 20.13 10.64 7.06
N LEU A 186 19.22 9.69 7.30
CA LEU A 186 17.80 9.94 7.48
C LEU A 186 17.40 9.61 8.92
N TRP A 187 16.46 10.39 9.47
CA TRP A 187 15.81 10.15 10.76
C TRP A 187 14.28 10.17 10.56
N ALA A 188 13.56 9.42 11.40
CA ALA A 188 12.11 9.24 11.34
C ALA A 188 11.49 9.32 12.75
N SER A 189 10.39 10.07 12.88
CA SER A 189 9.73 10.32 14.17
C SER A 189 8.80 9.18 14.58
N GLY A 190 9.13 8.51 15.69
CA GLY A 190 8.26 7.51 16.32
C GLY A 190 7.03 8.10 17.01
N TYR A 191 7.06 9.40 17.36
CA TYR A 191 5.89 10.15 17.82
C TYR A 191 4.86 10.33 16.70
N GLU A 192 5.30 10.83 15.54
CA GLU A 192 4.41 11.03 14.38
C GLU A 192 3.82 9.70 13.92
N LEU A 193 4.63 8.63 13.93
CA LEU A 193 4.12 7.31 13.62
C LEU A 193 3.04 6.87 14.62
N TYR A 194 3.26 7.05 15.93
CA TYR A 194 2.25 6.75 16.96
C TYR A 194 0.98 7.58 16.76
N ASP A 195 1.07 8.92 16.68
CA ASP A 195 -0.08 9.83 16.59
C ASP A 195 -0.90 9.66 15.28
N ARG A 196 -0.31 9.09 14.22
CA ARG A 196 -1.01 8.72 12.98
C ARG A 196 -1.86 7.46 13.07
N TYR A 197 -1.67 6.60 14.08
CA TYR A 197 -2.55 5.45 14.30
C TYR A 197 -3.85 5.86 15.02
N SER A 198 -4.97 5.29 14.60
CA SER A 198 -6.26 5.50 15.29
C SER A 198 -6.20 5.00 16.74
N ASP A 199 -6.99 5.60 17.63
CA ASP A 199 -7.05 5.29 19.06
C ASP A 199 -7.21 3.79 19.39
N ALA A 200 -7.90 3.03 18.54
CA ALA A 200 -8.03 1.57 18.69
C ALA A 200 -6.67 0.85 18.52
N TYR A 201 -5.89 1.22 17.50
CA TYR A 201 -4.53 0.72 17.29
C TYR A 201 -3.58 1.23 18.39
N ARG A 202 -3.65 2.51 18.78
CA ARG A 202 -2.82 3.05 19.87
C ARG A 202 -3.04 2.31 21.18
N LYS A 203 -4.30 2.09 21.58
CA LYS A 203 -4.66 1.30 22.78
C LYS A 203 -4.24 -0.17 22.69
N PHE A 204 -4.31 -0.77 21.50
CA PHE A 204 -3.80 -2.12 21.28
C PHE A 204 -2.29 -2.18 21.47
N PHE A 205 -1.51 -1.31 20.83
CA PHE A 205 -0.05 -1.29 20.92
C PHE A 205 0.48 -0.94 22.32
N GLU A 206 -0.26 -0.12 23.08
CA GLU A 206 0.04 0.19 24.49
C GLU A 206 -0.05 -1.02 25.43
N GLY A 207 -0.72 -2.09 25.03
CA GLY A 207 -0.78 -3.36 25.78
C GLY A 207 0.29 -4.39 25.41
N LEU A 208 1.20 -4.08 24.48
CA LEU A 208 2.14 -5.04 23.89
C LEU A 208 3.58 -4.81 24.37
N THR A 209 4.34 -5.90 24.50
CA THR A 209 5.80 -5.91 24.70
C THR A 209 6.48 -6.63 23.55
N ALA A 210 7.73 -6.26 23.26
CA ALA A 210 8.55 -6.94 22.28
C ALA A 210 9.88 -7.39 22.88
N THR A 211 10.34 -8.55 22.45
CA THR A 211 11.69 -9.05 22.68
C THR A 211 12.62 -8.48 21.61
N PHE A 212 13.65 -7.75 22.04
CA PHE A 212 14.70 -7.13 21.24
C PHE A 212 15.99 -7.94 21.42
N HIS A 213 16.68 -8.25 20.31
CA HIS A 213 17.84 -9.16 20.34
C HIS A 213 18.97 -8.72 19.39
N GLY A 214 20.20 -8.75 19.89
CA GLY A 214 21.44 -8.35 19.21
C GLY A 214 21.98 -9.31 18.14
N ASP A 215 21.11 -10.12 17.50
CA ASP A 215 21.41 -11.13 16.46
C ASP A 215 22.66 -10.83 15.61
N GLY A 216 22.76 -9.63 15.05
CA GLY A 216 23.81 -9.25 14.10
C GLY A 216 25.21 -9.25 14.71
N PHE A 217 25.33 -8.95 16.00
CA PHE A 217 26.59 -8.99 16.73
C PHE A 217 26.97 -10.43 17.09
N LEU A 218 26.01 -11.24 17.54
CA LEU A 218 26.21 -12.65 17.85
C LEU A 218 26.65 -13.43 16.60
N ARG A 219 25.95 -13.25 15.47
CA ARG A 219 26.33 -13.84 14.17
C ARG A 219 27.69 -13.35 13.66
N ALA A 220 28.12 -12.13 14.01
CA ALA A 220 29.44 -11.62 13.65
C ALA A 220 30.57 -12.28 14.45
N ARG A 221 30.37 -12.45 15.77
CA ARG A 221 31.21 -13.30 16.65
C ARG A 221 31.31 -14.70 16.08
N ASP A 222 30.17 -15.36 15.87
CA ASP A 222 30.11 -16.77 15.49
C ASP A 222 30.74 -17.05 14.11
N ALA A 223 30.69 -16.07 13.20
CA ALA A 223 31.32 -16.18 11.88
C ALA A 223 32.84 -15.96 11.87
N ASN A 224 33.43 -15.20 12.83
CA ASN A 224 34.88 -14.96 12.91
C ASN A 224 35.30 -14.69 14.38
N PRO A 225 35.33 -15.70 15.27
CA PRO A 225 35.48 -15.50 16.72
C PRO A 225 36.86 -14.98 17.16
N ASP A 226 37.89 -15.17 16.33
CA ASP A 226 39.23 -14.62 16.56
C ASP A 226 39.31 -13.11 16.27
N LEU A 227 38.40 -12.61 15.42
CA LEU A 227 38.27 -11.19 15.08
C LEU A 227 37.26 -10.47 15.98
N TYR A 228 36.09 -11.06 16.21
CA TYR A 228 34.95 -10.43 16.89
C TYR A 228 34.67 -11.10 18.25
N LYS A 229 34.80 -10.33 19.34
CA LYS A 229 34.52 -10.80 20.71
C LYS A 229 33.43 -9.93 21.36
N ILE A 230 32.54 -10.55 22.13
CA ILE A 230 31.47 -9.82 22.82
C ILE A 230 32.02 -9.21 24.13
N TYR A 231 31.80 -7.92 24.35
CA TYR A 231 32.17 -7.25 25.60
C TYR A 231 31.17 -7.60 26.71
N LYS A 232 31.59 -8.45 27.65
CA LYS A 232 30.73 -9.02 28.71
C LYS A 232 30.60 -8.14 29.97
N GLU A 233 31.47 -7.14 30.12
CA GLU A 233 31.43 -6.15 31.19
C GLU A 233 30.30 -5.13 30.97
N ALA A 234 30.13 -4.18 31.90
CA ALA A 234 29.05 -3.19 31.84
C ALA A 234 29.19 -2.24 30.64
N ARG A 235 28.26 -2.34 29.68
CA ARG A 235 28.15 -1.47 28.50
C ARG A 235 27.41 -0.18 28.84
N GLY A 236 28.04 0.59 29.73
CA GLY A 236 27.57 1.90 30.18
C GLY A 236 26.55 1.91 31.32
N ASN A 237 25.99 0.76 31.72
CA ASN A 237 25.13 0.62 32.90
C ASN A 237 25.37 -0.76 33.56
N PRO A 238 25.34 -0.90 34.90
CA PRO A 238 25.58 -2.18 35.59
C PRO A 238 24.67 -3.35 35.17
N ALA A 239 23.49 -3.09 34.61
CA ALA A 239 22.57 -4.12 34.11
C ALA A 239 22.78 -4.45 32.60
N ASN A 240 23.58 -3.68 31.87
CA ASN A 240 23.94 -3.93 30.47
C ASN A 240 25.21 -4.79 30.40
N VAL A 241 25.12 -6.04 30.86
CA VAL A 241 26.24 -6.98 30.99
C VAL A 241 26.01 -8.26 30.16
N GLY A 242 26.96 -9.20 30.19
CA GLY A 242 26.82 -10.53 29.58
C GLY A 242 26.82 -10.53 28.05
N ASP A 243 26.53 -11.67 27.43
CA ASP A 243 26.57 -11.86 25.97
C ASP A 243 25.28 -12.40 25.34
N ASP A 244 24.16 -12.42 26.09
CA ASP A 244 22.83 -12.71 25.53
C ASP A 244 22.33 -11.58 24.60
N LEU A 245 22.74 -10.33 24.87
CA LEU A 245 22.34 -9.12 24.13
C LEU A 245 20.82 -9.09 23.85
N ALA A 246 20.01 -9.30 24.90
CA ALA A 246 18.56 -9.44 24.81
C ALA A 246 17.82 -8.62 25.89
N ALA A 247 16.70 -8.01 25.50
CA ALA A 247 15.81 -7.29 26.42
C ALA A 247 14.33 -7.37 25.99
N VAL A 248 13.43 -7.17 26.95
CA VAL A 248 11.99 -7.04 26.70
C VAL A 248 11.56 -5.63 27.11
N HIS A 249 10.99 -4.90 26.14
CA HIS A 249 10.53 -3.51 26.29
C HIS A 249 9.10 -3.37 25.75
N PRO A 250 8.30 -2.39 26.21
CA PRO A 250 6.98 -2.13 25.63
C PRO A 250 7.07 -1.68 24.16
N VAL A 251 6.09 -2.06 23.35
CA VAL A 251 5.98 -1.69 21.92
C VAL A 251 5.74 -0.19 21.75
N VAL A 252 4.99 0.42 22.67
CA VAL A 252 4.83 1.88 22.81
C VAL A 252 5.46 2.30 24.13
N ARG A 253 6.39 3.26 24.09
CA ARG A 253 7.01 3.84 25.29
C ARG A 253 6.66 5.31 25.45
N THR A 254 6.70 5.80 26.68
CA THR A 254 6.73 7.22 27.00
C THR A 254 8.20 7.70 26.99
N ASN A 255 8.47 8.88 26.44
CA ASN A 255 9.75 9.56 26.61
C ASN A 255 9.71 10.39 27.92
N PRO A 256 10.67 10.25 28.85
CA PRO A 256 10.60 10.92 30.15
C PRO A 256 10.76 12.45 30.04
N VAL A 257 11.38 12.96 28.98
CA VAL A 257 11.67 14.39 28.81
C VAL A 257 10.45 15.15 28.29
N THR A 258 9.67 14.56 27.37
CA THR A 258 8.50 15.21 26.76
C THR A 258 7.17 14.70 27.30
N GLY A 259 7.14 13.55 27.97
CA GLY A 259 5.92 12.82 28.31
C GLY A 259 5.17 12.24 27.10
N TRP A 260 5.68 12.38 25.88
CA TRP A 260 5.01 11.91 24.67
C TRP A 260 5.20 10.41 24.46
N LYS A 261 4.21 9.76 23.83
CA LYS A 261 4.21 8.33 23.50
C LYS A 261 4.79 8.12 22.09
N SER A 262 5.72 7.17 21.96
CA SER A 262 6.35 6.77 20.71
C SER A 262 6.23 5.27 20.52
N ILE A 263 6.05 4.80 19.28
CA ILE A 263 6.33 3.39 18.96
C ILE A 263 7.84 3.18 19.10
N PHE A 264 8.25 2.08 19.74
CA PHE A 264 9.65 1.72 19.99
C PHE A 264 10.07 0.46 19.21
N ALA A 265 9.16 -0.49 19.02
CA ALA A 265 9.45 -1.77 18.37
C ALA A 265 9.53 -1.66 16.84
N ILE A 266 10.54 -0.95 16.32
CA ILE A 266 10.79 -0.79 14.89
C ILE A 266 12.27 -1.00 14.58
N GLY A 267 12.55 -1.70 13.47
CA GLY A 267 13.90 -1.93 12.98
C GLY A 267 14.38 -3.36 13.18
N ASN A 268 15.70 -3.54 13.13
CA ASN A 268 16.33 -4.87 13.07
C ASN A 268 16.41 -5.61 14.42
N PHE A 269 16.23 -4.90 15.55
CA PHE A 269 16.37 -5.46 16.90
C PHE A 269 15.12 -6.16 17.44
N PRO A 270 13.89 -5.61 17.37
CA PRO A 270 12.70 -6.34 17.81
C PRO A 270 12.47 -7.59 16.93
N LYS A 271 12.34 -8.75 17.56
CA LYS A 271 12.17 -10.06 16.89
C LYS A 271 10.76 -10.61 17.03
N ARG A 272 10.18 -10.46 18.21
CA ARG A 272 8.87 -11.02 18.56
C ARG A 272 8.11 -10.05 19.46
N ILE A 273 6.86 -9.76 19.11
CA ILE A 273 5.87 -9.18 20.02
C ILE A 273 5.29 -10.33 20.84
N ASN A 274 5.33 -10.22 22.17
CA ASN A 274 5.28 -11.37 23.06
C ASN A 274 3.85 -11.90 23.29
N GLU A 275 2.86 -11.01 23.23
CA GLU A 275 1.43 -11.27 23.44
C GLU A 275 0.71 -11.71 22.16
N LEU A 276 1.42 -11.76 21.02
CA LEU A 276 0.88 -12.12 19.70
C LEU A 276 1.42 -13.48 19.22
N SER A 277 0.71 -14.10 18.28
CA SER A 277 1.27 -15.21 17.51
C SER A 277 2.48 -14.75 16.68
N GLU A 278 3.35 -15.68 16.28
CA GLU A 278 4.54 -15.31 15.52
C GLU A 278 4.20 -14.63 14.19
N ARG A 279 3.10 -15.03 13.53
CA ARG A 279 2.63 -14.41 12.29
C ARG A 279 2.18 -12.96 12.52
N GLU A 280 1.28 -12.74 13.47
CA GLU A 280 0.79 -11.38 13.80
C GLU A 280 1.92 -10.46 14.28
N SER A 281 2.84 -10.98 15.09
CA SER A 281 4.06 -10.29 15.50
C SER A 281 4.89 -9.85 14.29
N ARG A 282 5.17 -10.78 13.37
CA ARG A 282 5.98 -10.52 12.16
C ARG A 282 5.30 -9.51 11.23
N GLU A 283 4.00 -9.64 11.04
CA GLU A 283 3.18 -8.71 10.25
C GLU A 283 3.13 -7.31 10.86
N LEU A 284 3.01 -7.19 12.19
CA LEU A 284 2.93 -5.90 12.88
C LEU A 284 4.28 -5.18 12.93
N LEU A 285 5.38 -5.88 13.22
CA LEU A 285 6.74 -5.31 13.16
C LEU A 285 7.06 -4.84 11.73
N GLN A 286 6.72 -5.65 10.71
CA GLN A 286 6.88 -5.26 9.31
C GLN A 286 5.98 -4.09 8.90
N SER A 287 4.80 -3.95 9.52
CA SER A 287 3.88 -2.82 9.33
C SER A 287 4.46 -1.52 9.89
N PHE A 288 5.00 -1.52 11.12
CA PHE A 288 5.70 -0.35 11.66
C PHE A 288 6.88 0.06 10.80
N TYR A 289 7.68 -0.91 10.35
CA TYR A 289 8.84 -0.66 9.48
C TYR A 289 8.43 -0.02 8.14
N ARG A 290 7.48 -0.66 7.44
CA ARG A 290 6.94 -0.17 6.17
C ARG A 290 6.34 1.22 6.30
N ARG A 291 5.73 1.55 7.45
CA ARG A 291 5.15 2.88 7.67
C ARG A 291 6.17 3.99 7.85
N ILE A 292 7.40 3.70 8.27
CA ILE A 292 8.48 4.68 8.09
C ILE A 292 8.74 4.88 6.60
N GLU A 293 8.98 3.80 5.84
CA GLU A 293 9.32 3.86 4.40
C GLU A 293 8.26 4.56 3.54
N GLU A 294 6.97 4.34 3.83
CA GLU A 294 5.83 4.94 3.11
C GLU A 294 5.58 6.42 3.46
N ASN A 295 6.00 6.89 4.64
CA ASN A 295 5.71 8.25 5.16
C ASN A 295 6.99 9.10 5.15
N HIS A 296 7.34 9.66 3.99
CA HIS A 296 8.46 10.58 3.85
C HIS A 296 8.30 11.90 4.63
N ASP A 297 7.07 12.24 5.03
CA ASP A 297 6.71 13.46 5.74
C ASP A 297 6.85 13.37 7.27
N LEU A 298 7.14 12.17 7.82
CA LEU A 298 7.64 12.00 9.20
C LEU A 298 9.16 11.82 9.28
N GLN A 299 9.87 11.99 8.15
CA GLN A 299 11.31 11.83 8.03
C GLN A 299 12.03 13.17 7.78
N VAL A 300 13.30 13.25 8.16
CA VAL A 300 14.26 14.27 7.71
C VAL A 300 15.50 13.59 7.13
N ARG A 301 15.98 14.04 5.95
CA ARG A 301 17.26 13.65 5.36
C ARG A 301 18.27 14.77 5.56
N PHE A 302 19.29 14.55 6.38
CA PHE A 302 20.42 15.47 6.51
C PHE A 302 21.46 15.15 5.44
N ARG A 303 21.77 16.17 4.62
CA ARG A 303 22.98 16.16 3.81
C ARG A 303 24.14 16.75 4.62
N TRP A 304 25.15 15.93 4.85
CA TRP A 304 26.45 16.34 5.37
C TRP A 304 27.13 17.22 4.31
N ARG A 305 27.74 18.33 4.73
CA ARG A 305 28.30 19.36 3.84
C ARG A 305 29.75 19.68 4.14
N ASN A 306 30.12 19.71 5.42
CA ASN A 306 31.47 20.06 5.88
C ASN A 306 32.03 18.92 6.75
N PRO A 307 33.38 18.79 6.84
CA PRO A 307 34.01 18.15 7.99
C PRO A 307 33.48 18.75 9.30
N ASN A 308 33.39 17.93 10.33
CA ASN A 308 32.84 18.26 11.64
C ASN A 308 31.39 18.79 11.65
N ASP A 309 30.61 18.58 10.58
CA ASP A 309 29.15 18.56 10.70
C ASP A 309 28.75 17.45 11.70
N ILE A 310 27.80 17.75 12.59
CA ILE A 310 27.36 16.85 13.67
C ILE A 310 25.83 16.86 13.83
N ALA A 311 25.27 15.68 14.09
CA ALA A 311 23.86 15.48 14.43
C ALA A 311 23.72 14.89 15.84
N PHE A 312 22.71 15.30 16.61
CA PHE A 312 22.30 14.68 17.89
C PHE A 312 20.82 14.29 17.82
N TRP A 313 20.47 13.05 18.21
CA TRP A 313 19.08 12.55 18.18
C TRP A 313 18.70 11.76 19.43
N ASP A 314 17.39 11.70 19.71
CA ASP A 314 16.79 10.97 20.83
C ASP A 314 16.37 9.55 20.40
N ASN A 315 17.19 8.54 20.69
CA ASN A 315 16.92 7.15 20.35
C ASN A 315 15.69 6.57 21.10
N ARG A 316 15.18 7.24 22.14
CA ARG A 316 13.95 6.84 22.84
C ARG A 316 12.69 7.11 21.99
N SER A 317 12.80 7.88 20.90
CA SER A 317 11.63 8.24 20.07
C SER A 317 11.94 8.48 18.57
N VAL A 318 13.15 8.18 18.12
CA VAL A 318 13.59 8.38 16.73
C VAL A 318 14.31 7.15 16.19
N PHE A 319 14.07 6.85 14.91
CA PHE A 319 14.74 5.80 14.15
C PHE A 319 15.58 6.46 13.05
N HIS A 320 16.73 5.88 12.71
CA HIS A 320 17.64 6.45 11.72
C HIS A 320 18.17 5.41 10.73
N SER A 321 18.67 5.88 9.58
CA SER A 321 19.32 5.05 8.58
C SER A 321 20.37 5.82 7.78
N ALA A 322 21.51 5.19 7.51
CA ALA A 322 22.58 5.75 6.70
C ALA A 322 22.39 5.39 5.21
N THR A 323 22.57 6.38 4.32
CA THR A 323 22.45 6.16 2.88
C THR A 323 23.77 5.68 2.31
N ASN A 324 23.77 4.48 1.72
CA ASN A 324 24.94 3.90 1.06
C ASN A 324 24.95 4.22 -0.45
N ASP A 325 24.83 5.50 -0.78
CA ASP A 325 24.76 6.07 -2.14
C ASP A 325 26.08 6.74 -2.60
N TYR A 326 27.22 6.36 -1.99
CA TYR A 326 28.53 7.01 -2.15
C TYR A 326 29.67 6.07 -2.59
N ASP A 327 29.37 4.83 -3.00
CA ASP A 327 30.39 3.86 -3.44
C ASP A 327 31.15 4.38 -4.66
N GLY A 328 32.47 4.50 -4.52
CA GLY A 328 33.36 5.09 -5.54
C GLY A 328 33.47 6.63 -5.51
N LEU A 329 32.78 7.32 -4.59
CA LEU A 329 32.81 8.78 -4.46
C LEU A 329 33.73 9.29 -3.34
N GLY A 330 34.45 8.40 -2.66
CA GLY A 330 35.39 8.73 -1.58
C GLY A 330 35.05 8.02 -0.27
N GLU A 331 35.81 8.34 0.78
CA GLU A 331 35.60 7.80 2.12
C GLU A 331 34.52 8.56 2.89
N ARG A 332 33.87 7.86 3.82
CA ARG A 332 32.92 8.41 4.78
C ARG A 332 33.31 7.90 6.17
N THR A 333 33.87 8.78 6.99
CA THR A 333 34.35 8.46 8.34
C THR A 333 33.82 9.50 9.33
N GLY A 334 33.46 9.06 10.53
CA GLY A 334 32.94 9.94 11.56
C GLY A 334 32.82 9.28 12.92
N HIS A 335 32.88 10.08 13.99
CA HIS A 335 32.94 9.61 15.36
C HIS A 335 31.53 9.65 15.97
N ARG A 336 31.13 8.59 16.70
CA ARG A 336 29.80 8.44 17.29
C ARG A 336 29.88 8.17 18.79
N ALA A 337 29.24 9.04 19.57
CA ALA A 337 29.05 8.88 21.01
C ALA A 337 27.57 8.57 21.32
N VAL A 338 27.34 7.64 22.23
CA VAL A 338 26.03 7.09 22.60
C VAL A 338 25.88 7.16 24.12
N GLY A 339 24.90 7.90 24.64
CA GLY A 339 24.53 7.87 26.05
C GLY A 339 23.65 6.66 26.37
N ILE A 340 23.71 6.16 27.61
CA ILE A 340 22.72 5.20 28.13
C ILE A 340 21.64 5.98 28.87
N GLY A 341 20.38 5.63 28.61
CA GLY A 341 19.21 6.23 29.24
C GLY A 341 18.63 5.43 30.41
N GLU A 342 17.32 5.60 30.59
CA GLU A 342 16.46 4.85 31.49
C GLU A 342 15.86 3.58 30.85
N LYS A 343 15.44 2.61 31.67
CA LYS A 343 14.71 1.43 31.17
C LYS A 343 13.33 1.87 30.61
N PRO A 344 12.97 1.49 29.37
CA PRO A 344 11.73 1.94 28.73
C PRO A 344 10.47 1.57 29.52
N PHE A 345 9.57 2.54 29.66
CA PHE A 345 8.29 2.40 30.34
C PHE A 345 7.17 3.05 29.51
N LEU A 346 5.92 2.73 29.84
CA LEU A 346 4.72 3.44 29.37
C LEU A 346 4.02 4.10 30.55
N ASN A 347 3.77 5.41 30.47
CA ASN A 347 2.90 6.11 31.41
C ASN A 347 1.48 6.20 30.81
N PRO A 348 0.50 5.42 31.31
CA PRO A 348 -0.85 5.38 30.73
C PRO A 348 -1.60 6.71 30.88
N SER A 349 -1.26 7.51 31.89
CA SER A 349 -1.90 8.81 32.18
C SER A 349 -1.50 9.92 31.20
N THR A 350 -0.53 9.68 30.31
CA THR A 350 -0.13 10.67 29.30
C THR A 350 -1.14 10.71 28.14
N LEU A 351 -1.72 11.90 27.92
CA LEU A 351 -2.49 12.21 26.72
C LEU A 351 -1.54 12.27 25.52
N GLY A 352 -1.42 11.15 24.81
CA GLY A 352 -0.57 11.01 23.62
C GLY A 352 -1.10 11.82 22.44
N SER A 353 -0.73 13.09 22.39
CA SER A 353 -0.92 13.97 21.22
C SER A 353 -0.02 15.20 21.31
N ARG A 354 0.77 15.47 20.27
CA ARG A 354 1.52 16.74 20.09
C ARG A 354 0.60 17.95 19.83
N ILE A 355 -0.23 18.34 20.80
CA ILE A 355 -0.99 19.62 20.73
C ILE A 355 -0.10 20.78 21.21
N LEU A 356 0.87 21.14 20.38
CA LEU A 356 1.42 22.50 20.40
C LEU A 356 0.50 23.40 19.58
N PRO A 357 0.10 24.58 20.08
CA PRO A 357 -0.68 25.53 19.27
C PRO A 357 0.17 26.01 18.08
N PRO A 358 -0.38 26.08 16.86
CA PRO A 358 0.39 26.50 15.69
C PRO A 358 0.86 27.94 15.86
N ALA A 359 2.19 28.13 15.85
CA ALA A 359 2.81 29.43 16.02
C ALA A 359 2.40 30.40 14.88
N PHE A 360 2.16 31.66 15.25
CA PHE A 360 1.77 32.73 14.33
C PHE A 360 2.94 33.18 13.46
N LEU A 361 3.27 32.42 12.41
CA LEU A 361 4.24 32.84 11.39
C LEU A 361 3.58 33.86 10.44
N LEU A 362 3.70 35.14 10.81
CA LEU A 362 3.29 36.28 10.00
C LEU A 362 4.21 36.44 8.78
N LEU A 363 3.87 35.77 7.68
CA LEU A 363 4.31 36.18 6.34
C LEU A 363 3.10 36.40 5.43
N ASN A 364 3.18 37.48 4.66
CA ASN A 364 2.08 38.03 3.87
C ASN A 364 2.20 37.59 2.39
N THR A 365 1.10 37.73 1.63
CA THR A 365 0.96 37.42 0.18
C THR A 365 0.87 35.94 -0.21
N GLY A 366 0.20 35.64 -1.34
CA GLY A 366 0.54 34.45 -2.14
C GLY A 366 -0.45 33.26 -2.28
N THR A 367 -1.76 33.44 -2.07
CA THR A 367 -2.88 32.55 -2.48
C THR A 367 -2.55 31.14 -3.04
N GLN A 368 -2.59 30.11 -2.20
CA GLN A 368 -3.03 28.76 -2.59
C GLN A 368 -3.57 27.99 -1.38
N ILE A 369 -4.68 27.26 -1.54
CA ILE A 369 -5.35 26.53 -0.45
C ILE A 369 -5.46 25.06 -0.82
N PHE A 370 -4.73 24.20 -0.11
CA PHE A 370 -4.99 22.76 -0.06
C PHE A 370 -5.89 22.45 1.14
N VAL A 371 -6.89 21.57 0.95
CA VAL A 371 -7.86 21.19 1.98
C VAL A 371 -7.86 19.68 2.16
N HIS A 372 -7.21 19.19 3.21
CA HIS A 372 -7.33 17.80 3.65
C HIS A 372 -8.53 17.63 4.58
N PHE A 373 -9.37 16.62 4.34
CA PHE A 373 -10.41 16.18 5.27
C PHE A 373 -10.12 14.79 5.81
N CYS A 374 -9.88 14.70 7.11
CA CYS A 374 -9.79 13.43 7.82
C CYS A 374 -11.20 12.81 7.96
N SER A 375 -11.29 11.48 7.83
CA SER A 375 -12.58 10.78 7.79
C SER A 375 -12.72 9.74 8.90
N SER A 376 -13.29 10.14 10.03
CA SER A 376 -13.60 9.27 11.18
C SER A 376 -15.08 8.90 11.22
N GLY A 377 -15.40 7.63 10.95
CA GLY A 377 -16.76 7.11 11.02
C GLY A 377 -16.87 5.89 11.94
N TYR A 378 -17.48 6.06 13.12
CA TYR A 378 -17.94 4.96 13.96
C TYR A 378 -19.47 5.00 14.08
N SER A 379 -20.10 3.83 13.98
CA SER A 379 -21.55 3.68 14.14
C SER A 379 -21.91 3.39 15.60
N PHE A 380 -22.90 4.09 16.14
CA PHE A 380 -23.50 3.81 17.44
C PHE A 380 -24.95 3.38 17.26
N THR A 381 -25.24 2.11 17.50
CA THR A 381 -26.58 1.52 17.33
C THR A 381 -27.15 0.96 18.64
N HIS A 382 -27.31 1.83 19.64
CA HIS A 382 -28.40 1.76 20.64
C HIS A 382 -28.34 2.95 21.61
N PHE A 383 -29.36 3.83 21.58
CA PHE A 383 -29.78 4.58 22.77
C PHE A 383 -31.29 4.87 22.69
N LYS A 384 -32.03 4.52 23.75
CA LYS A 384 -33.47 4.75 23.85
C LYS A 384 -33.74 6.22 24.22
N LYS A 385 -34.93 6.71 23.86
CA LYS A 385 -35.45 8.02 24.30
C LYS A 385 -35.39 8.14 25.83
N GLN A 386 -34.68 9.14 26.36
CA GLN A 386 -34.92 9.64 27.72
C GLN A 386 -34.70 11.16 27.80
N LYS A 387 -35.18 11.76 28.89
CA LYS A 387 -35.55 13.19 28.96
C LYS A 387 -34.32 14.09 29.09
N PHE A 388 -34.37 15.25 28.43
CA PHE A 388 -33.57 16.42 28.84
C PHE A 388 -33.95 16.84 30.26
N PHE A 389 -32.94 17.13 31.09
CA PHE A 389 -33.07 18.01 32.25
C PHE A 389 -32.20 19.24 32.04
N GLN A 390 -32.56 20.35 32.69
CA GLN A 390 -31.97 21.66 32.45
C GLN A 390 -30.66 21.85 33.22
N ALA A 391 -29.68 22.51 32.58
CA ALA A 391 -28.51 23.11 33.21
C ALA A 391 -28.49 24.63 32.90
N PRO A 392 -27.93 25.48 33.77
CA PRO A 392 -28.18 26.92 33.73
C PRO A 392 -27.45 27.67 32.61
N ARG A 393 -27.97 28.86 32.27
CA ARG A 393 -27.45 29.75 31.22
C ARG A 393 -26.06 30.30 31.56
N ALA A 394 -25.01 29.72 30.98
CA ALA A 394 -23.76 30.44 30.71
C ALA A 394 -23.93 31.38 29.49
N LYS A 395 -23.06 32.39 29.38
CA LYS A 395 -23.11 33.39 28.29
C LYS A 395 -22.92 32.71 26.92
N GLN A 396 -23.73 33.09 25.93
CA GLN A 396 -23.56 32.62 24.54
C GLN A 396 -22.29 33.22 23.91
N SER A 397 -21.20 32.46 23.91
CA SER A 397 -20.22 32.54 22.83
C SER A 397 -20.84 31.96 21.55
N ASP A 398 -20.56 32.56 20.39
CA ASP A 398 -21.03 32.05 19.10
C ASP A 398 -20.50 30.63 18.84
N PRO A 399 -21.38 29.60 18.69
CA PRO A 399 -20.95 28.22 18.49
C PRO A 399 -20.23 27.97 17.16
N PHE A 400 -20.22 28.95 16.24
CA PHE A 400 -19.50 28.89 14.97
C PHE A 400 -18.17 29.66 14.98
N ALA A 401 -17.75 30.24 16.11
CA ALA A 401 -16.56 31.11 16.18
C ALA A 401 -15.24 30.44 15.75
N MET A 402 -15.12 29.12 15.92
CA MET A 402 -13.94 28.32 15.56
C MET A 402 -14.06 27.59 14.21
N ASP A 403 -15.16 27.71 13.49
CA ASP A 403 -15.33 27.06 12.18
C ASP A 403 -14.53 27.81 11.11
N LEU A 404 -13.46 27.18 10.59
CA LEU A 404 -12.58 27.75 9.57
C LEU A 404 -13.34 28.20 8.30
N PHE A 405 -14.46 27.55 7.98
CA PHE A 405 -15.27 27.87 6.80
C PHE A 405 -16.08 29.15 6.98
N LYS A 406 -16.22 29.68 8.20
CA LYS A 406 -16.89 30.96 8.49
C LYS A 406 -16.27 32.15 7.76
N LYS A 407 -14.97 32.06 7.40
CA LYS A 407 -14.24 33.10 6.66
C LYS A 407 -14.42 33.02 5.14
N LEU A 408 -15.10 31.99 4.61
CA LEU A 408 -15.32 31.79 3.18
C LEU A 408 -16.78 32.12 2.80
N PRO A 409 -17.04 32.72 1.62
CA PRO A 409 -18.41 32.93 1.12
C PRO A 409 -19.18 31.62 0.87
N PRO A 410 -20.52 31.61 1.01
CA PRO A 410 -21.38 30.45 0.71
C PRO A 410 -21.15 29.81 -0.66
N GLU A 411 -20.80 30.61 -1.67
CA GLU A 411 -20.53 30.16 -3.03
C GLU A 411 -19.28 29.27 -3.08
N LEU A 412 -18.28 29.54 -2.23
CA LEU A 412 -17.09 28.70 -2.08
C LEU A 412 -17.40 27.43 -1.29
N HIS A 413 -18.29 27.48 -0.29
CA HIS A 413 -18.77 26.28 0.40
C HIS A 413 -19.38 25.28 -0.58
N LEU A 414 -20.27 25.76 -1.47
CA LEU A 414 -20.91 24.94 -2.49
C LEU A 414 -19.92 24.46 -3.56
N ARG A 415 -18.95 25.29 -3.98
CA ARG A 415 -17.88 24.86 -4.91
C ARG A 415 -17.00 23.78 -4.30
N LEU A 416 -16.62 23.87 -3.02
CA LEU A 416 -15.85 22.84 -2.32
C LEU A 416 -16.63 21.52 -2.22
N LEU A 417 -17.91 21.57 -1.84
CA LEU A 417 -18.78 20.38 -1.80
C LEU A 417 -18.92 19.70 -3.18
N LEU A 418 -18.92 20.48 -4.28
CA LEU A 418 -18.93 19.96 -5.66
C LEU A 418 -17.56 19.53 -6.19
N ALA A 419 -16.46 20.07 -5.65
CA ALA A 419 -15.09 19.69 -6.01
C ALA A 419 -14.68 18.37 -5.32
N ILE A 420 -15.10 18.16 -4.08
CA ILE A 420 -14.73 17.00 -3.28
C ILE A 420 -15.27 15.69 -3.85
N ARG A 421 -16.49 15.66 -4.43
CA ARG A 421 -17.18 14.55 -5.13
C ARG A 421 -17.32 13.18 -4.43
N CYS A 422 -16.40 12.81 -3.54
CA CYS A 422 -16.46 11.61 -2.71
C CYS A 422 -17.43 11.80 -1.54
N ARG A 423 -18.39 10.89 -1.41
CA ARG A 423 -19.46 10.95 -0.40
C ARG A 423 -18.92 10.84 1.03
N LYS A 424 -17.84 10.09 1.23
CA LYS A 424 -17.11 9.96 2.51
C LYS A 424 -16.47 11.29 2.91
N SER A 425 -15.70 11.88 1.99
CA SER A 425 -15.02 13.16 2.22
C SER A 425 -16.01 14.30 2.45
N VAL A 426 -17.15 14.33 1.74
CA VAL A 426 -18.28 15.23 2.05
C VAL A 426 -18.89 14.93 3.42
N SER A 427 -19.16 13.66 3.75
CA SER A 427 -19.71 13.27 5.06
C SER A 427 -18.84 13.77 6.20
N CYS A 428 -17.53 13.57 6.13
CA CYS A 428 -16.60 13.94 7.21
C CYS A 428 -16.30 15.44 7.25
N LEU A 429 -16.29 16.14 6.11
CA LEU A 429 -16.41 17.60 6.05
C LEU A 429 -17.66 18.11 6.80
N THR A 430 -18.82 17.50 6.58
CA THR A 430 -20.08 17.86 7.28
C THR A 430 -20.19 17.31 8.71
N GLN A 431 -19.20 16.55 9.18
CA GLN A 431 -19.03 16.20 10.59
C GLN A 431 -18.08 17.18 11.29
N ALA A 432 -17.01 17.60 10.61
CA ALA A 432 -15.98 18.50 11.15
C ALA A 432 -16.37 20.00 11.12
N SER A 433 -17.14 20.45 10.13
CA SER A 433 -17.59 21.85 10.02
C SER A 433 -19.12 21.96 10.11
N PRO A 434 -19.66 22.53 11.21
CA PRO A 434 -21.08 22.86 11.33
C PRO A 434 -21.62 23.79 10.23
N ILE A 435 -20.82 24.74 9.74
CA ILE A 435 -21.23 25.63 8.64
C ILE A 435 -21.38 24.84 7.34
N MET A 436 -20.39 24.03 7.00
CA MET A 436 -20.44 23.22 5.77
C MET A 436 -21.52 22.13 5.85
N ARG A 437 -21.82 21.62 7.06
CA ARG A 437 -23.00 20.79 7.34
C ARG A 437 -24.30 21.55 7.03
N GLN A 438 -24.46 22.77 7.54
CA GLN A 438 -25.64 23.60 7.27
C GLN A 438 -25.80 23.86 5.76
N GLN A 439 -24.73 24.23 5.07
CA GLN A 439 -24.73 24.46 3.62
C GLN A 439 -25.08 23.19 2.82
N TYR A 440 -24.50 22.04 3.18
CA TYR A 440 -24.79 20.77 2.55
C TYR A 440 -26.26 20.38 2.70
N PHE A 441 -26.85 20.49 3.91
CA PHE A 441 -28.25 20.15 4.10
C PHE A 441 -29.21 21.16 3.46
N ALA A 442 -28.90 22.46 3.47
CA ALA A 442 -29.71 23.49 2.81
C ALA A 442 -29.72 23.33 1.28
N HIS A 443 -28.57 23.01 0.67
CA HIS A 443 -28.40 22.94 -0.78
C HIS A 443 -28.31 21.51 -1.33
N LYS A 444 -28.66 20.50 -0.54
CA LYS A 444 -28.45 19.08 -0.89
C LYS A 444 -28.95 18.71 -2.28
N ALA A 445 -30.20 19.05 -2.60
CA ALA A 445 -30.80 18.73 -3.90
C ALA A 445 -30.13 19.46 -5.08
N TYR A 446 -29.58 20.66 -4.86
CA TYR A 446 -28.77 21.37 -5.85
C TYR A 446 -27.41 20.69 -6.05
N LEU A 447 -26.76 20.26 -4.97
CA LEU A 447 -25.48 19.56 -5.01
C LEU A 447 -25.61 18.20 -5.73
N GLU A 448 -26.64 17.42 -5.38
CA GLU A 448 -26.97 16.14 -6.05
C GLU A 448 -27.27 16.37 -7.55
N LYS A 449 -28.14 17.33 -7.90
CA LYS A 449 -28.43 17.69 -9.30
C LYS A 449 -27.17 18.10 -10.08
N LYS A 450 -26.28 18.90 -9.46
CA LYS A 450 -25.02 19.32 -10.08
C LYS A 450 -24.02 18.17 -10.26
N LEU A 451 -23.86 17.29 -9.27
CA LEU A 451 -22.97 16.12 -9.39
C LEU A 451 -23.42 15.19 -10.52
N LEU A 452 -24.72 14.87 -10.58
CA LEU A 452 -25.30 14.09 -11.68
C LEU A 452 -25.07 14.76 -13.05
N THR A 453 -25.22 16.08 -13.13
CA THR A 453 -24.94 16.84 -14.37
C THR A 453 -23.47 16.76 -14.79
N ILE A 454 -22.55 16.69 -13.82
CA ILE A 454 -21.11 16.60 -14.06
C ILE A 454 -20.70 15.19 -14.51
N ASP A 455 -21.19 14.15 -13.84
CA ASP A 455 -20.72 12.77 -14.06
C ASP A 455 -21.41 12.09 -15.25
N PHE A 456 -22.67 12.40 -15.55
CA PHE A 456 -23.38 11.89 -16.72
C PHE A 456 -23.26 12.81 -17.96
N GLY A 457 -23.09 14.12 -17.76
CA GLY A 457 -23.24 15.12 -18.83
C GLY A 457 -24.67 15.15 -19.40
N LYS A 458 -24.92 15.98 -20.43
CA LYS A 458 -26.28 16.10 -21.01
C LYS A 458 -26.76 14.80 -21.68
N ALA A 459 -25.85 14.03 -22.30
CA ALA A 459 -26.20 12.78 -22.98
C ALA A 459 -26.45 11.61 -22.01
N GLY A 460 -25.67 11.48 -20.93
CA GLY A 460 -25.79 10.37 -20.00
C GLY A 460 -27.10 10.34 -19.22
N ILE A 461 -27.80 11.48 -19.08
CA ILE A 461 -29.14 11.51 -18.47
C ILE A 461 -30.15 10.73 -19.33
N GLN A 462 -30.16 10.91 -20.65
CA GLN A 462 -31.03 10.14 -21.55
C GLN A 462 -30.65 8.65 -21.57
N GLU A 463 -29.35 8.33 -21.52
CA GLU A 463 -28.86 6.94 -21.41
C GLU A 463 -29.30 6.30 -20.07
N ALA A 464 -29.28 7.04 -18.96
CA ALA A 464 -29.78 6.59 -17.65
C ALA A 464 -31.30 6.49 -17.56
N MET A 465 -32.06 7.37 -18.22
CA MET A 465 -33.52 7.25 -18.30
C MET A 465 -33.95 6.03 -19.10
N ALA A 466 -33.17 5.61 -20.10
CA ALA A 466 -33.46 4.40 -20.87
C ALA A 466 -33.39 3.12 -20.02
N ILE A 467 -32.58 3.11 -18.96
CA ILE A 467 -32.50 2.02 -17.97
C ILE A 467 -33.64 2.13 -16.96
N LEU A 468 -33.82 3.31 -16.34
CA LEU A 468 -34.77 3.50 -15.24
C LEU A 468 -36.25 3.46 -15.66
N LEU A 469 -36.53 3.74 -16.92
CA LEU A 469 -37.88 3.68 -17.50
C LEU A 469 -38.05 2.48 -18.45
N PHE A 470 -37.14 1.51 -18.42
CA PHE A 470 -37.21 0.33 -19.29
C PHE A 470 -38.50 -0.47 -19.05
N PRO A 471 -39.31 -0.77 -20.09
CA PRO A 471 -40.59 -1.46 -19.92
C PRO A 471 -40.45 -2.84 -19.27
N ALA A 472 -41.34 -3.14 -18.32
CA ALA A 472 -41.37 -4.43 -17.67
C ALA A 472 -41.73 -5.56 -18.68
N PRO A 473 -41.30 -6.81 -18.46
CA PRO A 473 -41.64 -7.94 -19.33
C PRO A 473 -43.15 -8.20 -19.51
N ALA A 474 -44.02 -7.67 -18.65
CA ALA A 474 -45.47 -7.73 -18.85
C ALA A 474 -45.99 -6.78 -19.96
N CYS A 475 -45.23 -5.76 -20.36
CA CYS A 475 -45.66 -4.70 -21.30
C CYS A 475 -45.55 -5.08 -22.78
N GLY A 476 -44.91 -6.21 -23.10
CA GLY A 476 -44.79 -6.72 -24.47
C GLY A 476 -43.81 -5.98 -25.38
N VAL A 477 -43.57 -6.58 -26.55
CA VAL A 477 -42.57 -6.14 -27.56
C VAL A 477 -42.78 -4.70 -28.03
N SER A 478 -44.04 -4.27 -28.17
CA SER A 478 -44.38 -2.93 -28.68
C SER A 478 -43.88 -1.82 -27.76
N ALA A 479 -44.05 -1.97 -26.44
CA ALA A 479 -43.59 -0.99 -25.46
C ALA A 479 -42.06 -0.84 -25.48
N VAL A 480 -41.32 -1.96 -25.58
CA VAL A 480 -39.84 -1.94 -25.69
C VAL A 480 -39.39 -1.20 -26.96
N SER A 481 -40.04 -1.46 -28.11
CA SER A 481 -39.73 -0.77 -29.37
C SER A 481 -40.00 0.74 -29.30
N GLN A 482 -41.14 1.16 -28.72
CA GLN A 482 -41.50 2.56 -28.53
C GLN A 482 -40.56 3.29 -27.56
N HIS A 483 -40.17 2.63 -26.47
CA HIS A 483 -39.20 3.14 -25.50
C HIS A 483 -37.82 3.39 -26.13
N LEU A 484 -37.30 2.40 -26.86
CA LEU A 484 -36.03 2.51 -27.58
C LEU A 484 -36.08 3.59 -28.66
N HIS A 485 -37.18 3.72 -29.40
CA HIS A 485 -37.36 4.83 -30.33
C HIS A 485 -37.27 6.18 -29.60
N SER A 486 -37.99 6.34 -28.48
CA SER A 486 -37.98 7.56 -27.67
C SER A 486 -36.59 7.91 -27.14
N TRP A 487 -35.83 6.91 -26.66
CA TRP A 487 -34.41 7.06 -26.29
C TRP A 487 -33.55 7.54 -27.47
N SER A 488 -33.69 6.92 -28.66
CA SER A 488 -32.90 7.29 -29.84
C SER A 488 -33.14 8.72 -30.35
N LYS A 489 -34.29 9.31 -29.97
CA LYS A 489 -34.66 10.70 -30.25
C LYS A 489 -34.29 11.66 -29.12
N GLY A 490 -33.80 11.17 -27.98
CA GLY A 490 -33.57 11.98 -26.77
C GLY A 490 -34.85 12.51 -26.13
N GLN A 491 -35.96 11.77 -26.28
CA GLN A 491 -37.31 12.17 -25.88
C GLN A 491 -37.78 11.52 -24.56
N LEU A 492 -36.90 10.84 -23.82
CA LEU A 492 -37.27 10.33 -22.50
C LEU A 492 -37.37 11.49 -21.47
N PRO A 493 -38.25 11.40 -20.45
CA PRO A 493 -38.44 12.48 -19.48
C PRO A 493 -37.16 12.85 -18.73
N ASP A 494 -36.71 14.10 -18.84
CA ASP A 494 -35.61 14.61 -18.02
C ASP A 494 -36.12 14.91 -16.58
N PRO A 495 -35.58 14.27 -15.51
CA PRO A 495 -36.00 14.53 -14.13
C PRO A 495 -35.65 15.94 -13.65
N PHE A 496 -34.73 16.64 -14.30
CA PHE A 496 -34.31 18.00 -13.98
C PHE A 496 -35.23 19.08 -14.54
N GLU A 497 -35.95 18.79 -15.63
CA GLU A 497 -36.93 19.67 -16.27
C GLU A 497 -38.35 19.37 -15.77
N SER A 498 -38.72 18.08 -15.73
CA SER A 498 -40.03 17.62 -15.22
C SER A 498 -40.22 17.77 -13.70
N ASN A 499 -39.15 18.11 -12.95
CA ASN A 499 -39.14 18.20 -11.49
C ASN A 499 -39.63 16.92 -10.78
N ASN A 500 -39.53 15.76 -11.44
CA ASN A 500 -40.02 14.49 -10.94
C ASN A 500 -39.11 13.97 -9.79
N LYS A 501 -39.49 14.31 -8.56
CA LYS A 501 -38.77 13.95 -7.33
C LYS A 501 -38.60 12.44 -7.11
N GLN A 502 -39.43 11.60 -7.74
CA GLN A 502 -39.26 10.15 -7.66
C GLN A 502 -38.21 9.66 -8.67
N LEU A 503 -38.33 10.07 -9.93
CA LEU A 503 -37.35 9.73 -10.97
C LEU A 503 -35.94 10.26 -10.64
N LEU A 504 -35.84 11.43 -10.02
CA LEU A 504 -34.58 11.97 -9.49
C LEU A 504 -33.98 11.10 -8.37
N ARG A 505 -34.78 10.49 -7.50
CA ARG A 505 -34.28 9.56 -6.46
C ARG A 505 -33.72 8.29 -7.06
N GLU A 506 -34.39 7.72 -8.06
CA GLU A 506 -33.89 6.53 -8.75
C GLU A 506 -32.62 6.84 -9.57
N LEU A 507 -32.51 8.04 -10.17
CA LEU A 507 -31.28 8.50 -10.81
C LEU A 507 -30.09 8.64 -9.83
N ILE A 508 -30.33 9.16 -8.61
CA ILE A 508 -29.30 9.22 -7.55
C ILE A 508 -28.88 7.81 -7.11
N ARG A 509 -29.81 6.85 -7.04
CA ARG A 509 -29.51 5.44 -6.73
C ARG A 509 -28.67 4.79 -7.84
N LEU A 510 -29.07 4.95 -9.11
CA LEU A 510 -28.35 4.40 -10.26
C LEU A 510 -26.93 4.99 -10.36
N HIS A 511 -26.76 6.30 -10.18
CA HIS A 511 -25.43 6.93 -10.12
C HIS A 511 -24.53 6.30 -9.05
N GLY A 512 -25.04 6.14 -7.82
CA GLY A 512 -24.29 5.49 -6.73
C GLY A 512 -23.96 4.03 -7.02
N PHE A 513 -24.91 3.27 -7.57
CA PHE A 513 -24.76 1.87 -7.95
C PHE A 513 -23.67 1.67 -9.01
N LEU A 514 -23.71 2.45 -10.10
CA LEU A 514 -22.69 2.40 -11.15
C LEU A 514 -21.32 2.83 -10.63
N ARG A 515 -21.24 3.87 -9.79
CA ARG A 515 -19.97 4.34 -9.21
C ARG A 515 -19.24 3.23 -8.45
N MET A 516 -19.96 2.39 -7.71
CA MET A 516 -19.37 1.28 -6.94
C MET A 516 -18.71 0.22 -7.84
N PHE A 517 -19.34 -0.15 -8.96
CA PHE A 517 -18.73 -1.06 -9.95
C PHE A 517 -17.58 -0.39 -10.73
N ILE A 518 -17.69 0.90 -11.05
CA ILE A 518 -16.63 1.68 -11.70
C ILE A 518 -15.38 1.74 -10.80
N GLU A 519 -15.53 1.96 -9.49
CA GLU A 519 -14.43 2.06 -8.53
C GLU A 519 -13.73 0.72 -8.31
N ASP A 520 -14.47 -0.39 -8.14
CA ASP A 520 -13.90 -1.74 -8.07
C ASP A 520 -13.19 -2.14 -9.38
N TYR A 521 -13.78 -1.82 -10.54
CA TYR A 521 -13.15 -2.05 -11.84
C TYR A 521 -11.84 -1.29 -11.98
N ILE A 522 -11.81 0.02 -11.67
CA ILE A 522 -10.58 0.82 -11.71
C ILE A 522 -9.52 0.22 -10.78
N THR A 523 -9.88 -0.17 -9.57
CA THR A 523 -8.95 -0.75 -8.58
C THR A 523 -8.25 -1.99 -9.15
N LYS A 524 -9.03 -2.93 -9.71
CA LYS A 524 -8.52 -4.14 -10.36
C LYS A 524 -7.70 -3.84 -11.62
N ALA A 525 -8.14 -2.84 -12.38
CA ALA A 525 -7.50 -2.43 -13.63
C ALA A 525 -6.13 -1.78 -13.42
N ILE A 526 -5.92 -1.03 -12.34
CA ILE A 526 -4.64 -0.37 -12.04
C ILE A 526 -3.68 -1.24 -11.20
N ALA A 527 -4.13 -2.36 -10.65
CA ALA A 527 -3.35 -3.21 -9.74
C ALA A 527 -1.98 -3.68 -10.27
N THR A 528 -1.03 -3.92 -9.35
CA THR A 528 0.27 -4.56 -9.63
C THR A 528 0.13 -6.05 -9.95
N ASP A 529 -0.87 -6.71 -9.38
CA ASP A 529 -1.31 -8.08 -9.70
C ASP A 529 -2.81 -8.10 -10.03
N PRO A 530 -3.21 -7.83 -11.29
CA PRO A 530 -4.62 -7.73 -11.65
C PRO A 530 -5.37 -9.03 -11.40
N SER A 531 -4.80 -10.17 -11.75
CA SER A 531 -5.46 -11.48 -11.60
C SER A 531 -5.74 -11.81 -10.15
N ARG A 532 -4.85 -11.46 -9.21
CA ARG A 532 -5.14 -11.48 -7.78
C ARG A 532 -6.35 -10.61 -7.44
N GLU A 533 -6.34 -9.32 -7.77
CA GLU A 533 -7.45 -8.42 -7.38
C GLU A 533 -8.77 -8.79 -8.08
N TYR A 534 -8.70 -9.34 -9.29
CA TYR A 534 -9.84 -9.84 -10.05
C TYR A 534 -10.52 -11.06 -9.42
N LEU A 535 -9.90 -11.74 -8.44
CA LEU A 535 -10.56 -12.78 -7.63
C LEU A 535 -11.40 -12.21 -6.48
N CYS A 536 -11.18 -10.95 -6.10
CA CYS A 536 -11.94 -10.28 -5.03
C CYS A 536 -13.28 -9.74 -5.57
N LEU A 537 -14.32 -9.77 -4.75
CA LEU A 537 -15.67 -9.31 -5.08
C LEU A 537 -15.96 -7.95 -4.40
N PRO A 538 -16.61 -6.98 -5.05
CA PRO A 538 -16.95 -5.70 -4.42
C PRO A 538 -18.03 -5.86 -3.35
N THR A 539 -17.86 -5.25 -2.17
CA THR A 539 -18.95 -5.19 -1.19
C THR A 539 -20.01 -4.21 -1.65
N LEU A 540 -21.23 -4.71 -1.92
CA LEU A 540 -22.38 -3.85 -2.12
C LEU A 540 -22.87 -3.28 -0.78
N SER A 541 -22.32 -2.13 -0.40
CA SER A 541 -22.72 -1.35 0.76
C SER A 541 -22.34 0.13 0.64
N LEU A 542 -23.25 1.01 1.04
CA LEU A 542 -22.97 2.44 1.23
C LEU A 542 -22.10 2.73 2.48
N TYR A 543 -21.72 1.70 3.25
CA TYR A 543 -21.04 1.81 4.55
C TYR A 543 -19.86 0.82 4.74
N ARG A 544 -19.57 -0.04 3.76
CA ARG A 544 -18.37 -0.89 3.73
C ARG A 544 -17.64 -0.70 2.40
N GLU A 545 -16.55 0.04 2.46
CA GLU A 545 -15.72 0.42 1.32
C GLU A 545 -14.55 -0.56 1.15
N ARG A 546 -14.85 -1.87 1.02
CA ARG A 546 -13.82 -2.91 0.78
C ARG A 546 -14.31 -3.98 -0.18
N SER A 547 -13.44 -4.46 -1.05
CA SER A 547 -13.65 -5.70 -1.82
C SER A 547 -13.15 -6.90 -1.01
N PHE A 548 -13.83 -8.04 -1.12
CA PHE A 548 -13.69 -9.18 -0.22
C PHE A 548 -13.34 -10.50 -0.95
N PHE A 549 -12.81 -11.45 -0.19
CA PHE A 549 -12.52 -12.81 -0.64
C PHE A 549 -12.78 -13.79 0.49
N ARG A 550 -13.60 -14.84 0.27
CA ARG A 550 -13.97 -15.84 1.30
C ARG A 550 -14.38 -15.19 2.63
N GLU A 551 -15.27 -14.19 2.56
CA GLU A 551 -15.78 -13.41 3.69
C GLU A 551 -14.77 -12.47 4.41
N GLU A 552 -13.51 -12.41 3.98
CA GLU A 552 -12.50 -11.47 4.49
C GLU A 552 -12.42 -10.18 3.65
N ASP A 553 -12.35 -9.02 4.32
CA ASP A 553 -12.27 -7.68 3.71
C ASP A 553 -10.83 -7.36 3.25
N VAL A 554 -10.50 -7.52 1.96
CA VAL A 554 -9.13 -7.52 1.41
C VAL A 554 -8.55 -6.11 1.18
N PHE A 555 -9.20 -5.26 0.38
CA PHE A 555 -8.68 -3.95 -0.03
C PHE A 555 -9.77 -2.89 -0.16
N VAL A 556 -9.40 -1.61 -0.09
CA VAL A 556 -10.31 -0.45 -0.27
C VAL A 556 -10.36 -0.06 -1.76
N PRO A 557 -11.55 0.13 -2.37
CA PRO A 557 -11.65 0.62 -3.75
C PRO A 557 -11.04 2.00 -3.97
N PHE A 558 -10.60 2.24 -5.20
CA PHE A 558 -10.05 3.49 -5.70
C PHE A 558 -11.04 4.65 -5.55
N ASP A 559 -10.63 5.76 -4.92
CA ASP A 559 -11.46 6.97 -4.91
C ASP A 559 -11.45 7.63 -6.28
N SER A 560 -12.60 7.59 -6.96
CA SER A 560 -12.75 8.17 -8.29
C SER A 560 -12.71 9.71 -8.33
N THR A 561 -12.42 10.39 -7.21
CA THR A 561 -11.98 11.80 -7.21
C THR A 561 -10.68 12.05 -7.97
N HIS A 562 -9.83 11.02 -8.10
CA HIS A 562 -8.60 11.09 -8.90
C HIS A 562 -8.83 11.03 -10.43
N LEU A 563 -10.08 10.93 -10.89
CA LEU A 563 -10.45 10.96 -12.31
C LEU A 563 -10.73 12.38 -12.81
N THR A 564 -10.43 12.63 -14.10
CA THR A 564 -10.98 13.81 -14.78
C THR A 564 -12.50 13.65 -14.99
N SER A 565 -13.24 14.75 -15.13
CA SER A 565 -14.66 14.68 -15.51
C SER A 565 -14.87 13.94 -16.85
N SER A 566 -13.90 13.98 -17.77
CA SER A 566 -13.98 13.24 -19.03
C SER A 566 -13.78 11.73 -18.85
N GLU A 567 -12.87 11.32 -17.95
CA GLU A 567 -12.68 9.91 -17.60
C GLU A 567 -13.95 9.34 -16.94
N MET A 568 -14.51 10.03 -15.94
CA MET A 568 -15.76 9.61 -15.28
C MET A 568 -16.93 9.53 -16.27
N GLN A 569 -17.10 10.53 -17.14
CA GLN A 569 -18.15 10.50 -18.18
C GLN A 569 -17.98 9.33 -19.16
N ARG A 570 -16.74 8.97 -19.54
CA ARG A 570 -16.48 7.78 -20.38
C ARG A 570 -16.87 6.48 -19.66
N PHE A 571 -16.52 6.33 -18.38
CA PHE A 571 -16.94 5.19 -17.56
C PHE A 571 -18.47 5.09 -17.45
N MET A 572 -19.13 6.14 -16.96
CA MET A 572 -20.59 6.19 -16.79
C MET A 572 -21.31 5.86 -18.10
N LYS A 573 -20.89 6.46 -19.22
CA LYS A 573 -21.48 6.24 -20.55
C LYS A 573 -21.34 4.79 -21.05
N ALA A 574 -20.21 4.13 -20.81
CA ALA A 574 -20.02 2.73 -21.20
C ALA A 574 -20.85 1.78 -20.33
N PHE A 575 -20.84 1.97 -19.01
CA PHE A 575 -21.64 1.16 -18.08
C PHE A 575 -23.14 1.28 -18.35
N LEU A 576 -23.64 2.50 -18.61
CA LEU A 576 -25.05 2.73 -18.97
C LEU A 576 -25.46 1.99 -20.26
N ARG A 577 -24.62 2.05 -21.30
CA ARG A 577 -24.93 1.41 -22.59
C ARG A 577 -24.86 -0.11 -22.55
N TYR A 578 -23.88 -0.65 -21.82
CA TYR A 578 -23.77 -2.08 -21.55
C TYR A 578 -25.04 -2.58 -20.83
N GLU A 579 -25.44 -1.92 -19.73
CA GLU A 579 -26.66 -2.28 -19.00
C GLU A 579 -27.93 -2.17 -19.86
N LEU A 580 -28.04 -1.14 -20.70
CA LEU A 580 -29.18 -0.98 -21.60
C LEU A 580 -29.26 -2.10 -22.65
N ASP A 581 -28.15 -2.50 -23.26
CA ASP A 581 -28.16 -3.62 -24.23
C ASP A 581 -28.49 -4.95 -23.55
N CYS A 582 -27.96 -5.20 -22.35
CA CYS A 582 -28.35 -6.35 -21.52
C CYS A 582 -29.86 -6.38 -21.23
N LYS A 583 -30.50 -5.25 -20.89
CA LYS A 583 -31.96 -5.20 -20.69
C LYS A 583 -32.74 -5.51 -21.96
N VAL A 584 -32.26 -5.09 -23.14
CA VAL A 584 -32.85 -5.47 -24.44
C VAL A 584 -32.62 -6.96 -24.75
N HIS A 585 -31.45 -7.50 -24.43
CA HIS A 585 -31.13 -8.92 -24.60
C HIS A 585 -32.04 -9.81 -23.74
N VAL A 586 -32.18 -9.51 -22.44
CA VAL A 586 -33.05 -10.24 -21.51
C VAL A 586 -34.52 -10.16 -21.96
N ALA A 587 -35.00 -8.99 -22.40
CA ALA A 587 -36.33 -8.88 -22.99
C ALA A 587 -36.48 -9.76 -24.25
N THR A 588 -35.46 -9.81 -25.11
CA THR A 588 -35.44 -10.64 -26.33
C THR A 588 -35.51 -12.14 -26.02
N ILE A 589 -34.87 -12.60 -24.93
CA ILE A 589 -35.01 -13.97 -24.44
C ILE A 589 -36.46 -14.23 -23.97
N LEU A 590 -36.98 -13.39 -23.07
CA LEU A 590 -38.28 -13.60 -22.41
C LEU A 590 -39.47 -13.60 -23.38
N PHE A 591 -39.39 -12.85 -24.47
CA PHE A 591 -40.44 -12.73 -25.49
C PHE A 591 -40.23 -13.61 -26.74
N GLN A 592 -39.17 -14.44 -26.77
CA GLN A 592 -38.73 -15.20 -27.93
C GLN A 592 -38.40 -14.32 -29.18
N GLN A 593 -38.12 -14.96 -30.33
CA GLN A 593 -37.58 -14.32 -31.54
C GLN A 593 -38.41 -13.15 -32.09
N THR A 594 -39.68 -13.03 -31.70
CA THR A 594 -40.59 -11.93 -32.05
C THR A 594 -40.02 -10.54 -31.74
N VAL A 595 -39.24 -10.37 -30.66
CA VAL A 595 -38.55 -9.10 -30.37
C VAL A 595 -37.47 -8.81 -31.40
N LYS A 596 -36.55 -9.75 -31.62
CA LYS A 596 -35.41 -9.59 -32.54
C LYS A 596 -35.88 -9.24 -33.96
N LEU A 597 -36.97 -9.87 -34.41
CA LEU A 597 -37.63 -9.56 -35.69
C LEU A 597 -38.34 -8.20 -35.72
N SER A 598 -38.92 -7.75 -34.60
CA SER A 598 -39.59 -6.44 -34.52
C SER A 598 -38.59 -5.28 -34.42
N LEU A 599 -37.54 -5.42 -33.61
CA LEU A 599 -36.47 -4.44 -33.48
C LEU A 599 -35.74 -4.24 -34.81
N LYS A 600 -35.31 -5.32 -35.48
CA LYS A 600 -34.67 -5.25 -36.80
C LYS A 600 -35.57 -4.66 -37.91
N ARG A 601 -36.88 -4.47 -37.67
CA ARG A 601 -37.82 -3.81 -38.60
C ARG A 601 -38.14 -2.35 -38.25
N HIS A 602 -38.20 -1.99 -36.97
CA HIS A 602 -38.72 -0.67 -36.53
C HIS A 602 -37.69 0.21 -35.80
N PHE A 603 -36.57 -0.36 -35.35
CA PHE A 603 -35.54 0.36 -34.63
C PHE A 603 -34.25 0.41 -35.46
N LYS A 604 -33.81 1.62 -35.83
CA LYS A 604 -32.48 1.79 -36.44
C LYS A 604 -31.42 1.75 -35.34
N ARG A 605 -30.58 0.72 -35.36
CA ARG A 605 -29.45 0.56 -34.45
C ARG A 605 -28.55 1.81 -34.44
N ARG A 606 -27.98 2.13 -33.28
CA ARG A 606 -27.11 3.28 -33.06
C ARG A 606 -25.67 2.92 -33.38
N LYS A 607 -25.12 3.55 -34.43
CA LYS A 607 -23.71 3.42 -34.80
C LYS A 607 -22.79 3.91 -33.69
N LEU A 608 -21.78 3.09 -33.39
CA LEU A 608 -20.71 3.39 -32.45
C LEU A 608 -19.48 3.92 -33.20
N ASN A 609 -18.59 4.62 -32.50
CA ASN A 609 -17.18 4.72 -32.91
C ASN A 609 -16.37 3.60 -32.23
N GLU A 610 -15.15 3.31 -32.72
CA GLU A 610 -14.35 2.20 -32.19
C GLU A 610 -13.94 2.36 -30.71
N LEU A 611 -13.88 3.59 -30.18
CA LEU A 611 -13.61 3.86 -28.78
C LEU A 611 -14.83 3.51 -27.90
N GLU A 612 -16.03 3.94 -28.31
CA GLU A 612 -17.27 3.62 -27.61
C GLU A 612 -17.54 2.11 -27.59
N HIS A 613 -17.28 1.43 -28.71
CA HIS A 613 -17.37 -0.03 -28.80
C HIS A 613 -16.37 -0.71 -27.85
N GLU A 614 -15.07 -0.38 -27.94
CA GLU A 614 -14.05 -1.00 -27.07
C GLU A 614 -14.28 -0.69 -25.59
N ALA A 615 -14.85 0.47 -25.26
CA ALA A 615 -15.26 0.82 -23.89
C ALA A 615 -16.40 -0.09 -23.38
N ILE A 616 -17.39 -0.42 -24.20
CA ILE A 616 -18.45 -1.38 -23.82
C ILE A 616 -17.84 -2.77 -23.62
N MET A 617 -16.99 -3.24 -24.55
CA MET A 617 -16.29 -4.53 -24.41
C MET A 617 -15.36 -4.59 -23.18
N CYS A 618 -14.87 -3.45 -22.70
CA CYS A 618 -14.11 -3.33 -21.45
C CYS A 618 -15.01 -3.56 -20.21
N VAL A 619 -16.24 -3.03 -20.20
CA VAL A 619 -17.23 -3.27 -19.13
C VAL A 619 -17.69 -4.73 -19.13
N GLU A 620 -18.01 -5.28 -20.31
CA GLU A 620 -18.37 -6.70 -20.48
C GLU A 620 -17.27 -7.62 -19.89
N SER A 621 -16.01 -7.39 -20.24
CA SER A 621 -14.87 -8.18 -19.75
C SER A 621 -14.61 -8.02 -18.24
N TYR A 622 -15.05 -6.91 -17.64
CA TYR A 622 -15.09 -6.72 -16.19
C TYR A 622 -16.24 -7.52 -15.55
N VAL A 623 -17.46 -7.47 -16.07
CA VAL A 623 -18.60 -8.22 -15.49
C VAL A 623 -18.42 -9.73 -15.63
N GLN A 624 -17.87 -10.21 -16.76
CA GLN A 624 -17.43 -11.60 -16.94
C GLN A 624 -16.42 -12.03 -15.87
N SER A 625 -15.53 -11.13 -15.45
CA SER A 625 -14.57 -11.42 -14.38
C SER A 625 -15.21 -11.48 -12.99
N LEU A 626 -16.29 -10.74 -12.74
CA LEU A 626 -17.05 -10.86 -11.48
C LEU A 626 -17.69 -12.24 -11.37
N TYR A 627 -18.36 -12.72 -12.42
CA TYR A 627 -18.91 -14.08 -12.44
C TYR A 627 -17.79 -15.15 -12.34
N GLY A 628 -16.64 -14.93 -12.99
CA GLY A 628 -15.45 -15.78 -12.80
C GLY A 628 -14.94 -15.80 -11.35
N ALA A 629 -14.98 -14.68 -10.63
CA ALA A 629 -14.57 -14.58 -9.24
C ALA A 629 -15.58 -15.25 -8.29
N MET A 630 -16.87 -15.16 -8.60
CA MET A 630 -17.92 -15.92 -7.90
C MET A 630 -17.72 -17.43 -8.09
N ILE A 631 -17.47 -17.88 -9.32
CA ILE A 631 -17.14 -19.28 -9.65
C ILE A 631 -15.90 -19.73 -8.86
N ALA A 632 -14.83 -18.92 -8.85
CA ALA A 632 -13.61 -19.18 -8.09
C ALA A 632 -13.88 -19.34 -6.58
N GLN A 633 -14.56 -18.40 -5.94
CA GLN A 633 -14.85 -18.44 -4.50
C GLN A 633 -15.86 -19.54 -4.11
N CYS A 634 -16.74 -19.96 -5.03
CA CYS A 634 -17.59 -21.15 -4.89
C CYS A 634 -16.81 -22.47 -5.00
N GLY A 635 -15.75 -22.50 -5.81
CA GLY A 635 -14.75 -23.57 -5.84
C GLY A 635 -13.84 -23.52 -4.62
N ASP A 636 -12.62 -24.06 -4.74
CA ASP A 636 -11.62 -23.94 -3.67
C ASP A 636 -10.53 -22.89 -3.98
N ALA A 637 -10.84 -21.83 -4.72
CA ALA A 637 -9.84 -20.81 -5.08
C ALA A 637 -9.04 -20.28 -3.88
N TRP A 638 -7.71 -20.25 -4.04
CA TRP A 638 -6.70 -19.57 -3.23
C TRP A 638 -6.56 -18.12 -3.70
N LEU A 639 -6.34 -17.19 -2.77
CA LEU A 639 -5.96 -15.81 -3.09
C LEU A 639 -4.44 -15.68 -2.96
N PRO A 640 -3.70 -15.43 -4.06
CA PRO A 640 -2.25 -15.30 -3.98
C PRO A 640 -1.80 -14.20 -3.01
N THR A 641 -0.68 -14.43 -2.33
CA THR A 641 0.03 -13.35 -1.65
C THR A 641 0.52 -12.34 -2.69
N SER A 642 0.43 -11.04 -2.38
CA SER A 642 0.91 -10.00 -3.30
C SER A 642 2.41 -10.17 -3.56
N PRO A 643 2.90 -10.08 -4.81
CA PRO A 643 4.32 -10.27 -5.13
C PRO A 643 5.28 -9.24 -4.50
N GLU A 644 4.74 -8.16 -3.94
CA GLU A 644 5.51 -7.16 -3.17
C GLU A 644 5.62 -7.53 -1.67
N ASN A 645 5.00 -8.65 -1.27
CA ASN A 645 5.07 -9.24 0.07
C ASN A 645 5.60 -10.70 0.06
N SER A 646 6.00 -11.28 -1.09
CA SER A 646 6.44 -12.67 -1.18
C SER A 646 7.86 -12.83 -1.75
N SER A 647 8.69 -13.65 -1.07
CA SER A 647 10.02 -14.05 -1.55
C SER A 647 9.97 -15.21 -2.55
N THR A 648 8.78 -15.78 -2.79
CA THR A 648 8.58 -16.92 -3.68
C THR A 648 8.66 -16.51 -5.14
N LYS A 649 9.70 -16.96 -5.85
CA LYS A 649 9.80 -16.90 -7.32
C LYS A 649 8.62 -17.57 -8.06
N LYS A 650 7.80 -18.35 -7.35
CA LYS A 650 6.58 -19.00 -7.82
C LYS A 650 5.35 -18.09 -7.56
N GLY A 651 5.13 -17.11 -8.44
CA GLY A 651 3.79 -16.53 -8.62
C GLY A 651 2.87 -17.50 -9.36
N LEU A 652 1.64 -17.10 -9.69
CA LEU A 652 0.72 -17.89 -10.52
C LEU A 652 1.39 -18.28 -11.85
N LEU A 653 1.73 -19.56 -12.04
CA LEU A 653 2.62 -20.04 -13.11
C LEU A 653 1.96 -20.11 -14.51
N PHE A 654 0.69 -19.71 -14.64
CA PHE A 654 -0.14 -19.92 -15.84
C PHE A 654 -0.69 -18.56 -16.36
N PRO A 655 -1.66 -18.44 -17.31
CA PRO A 655 -2.03 -17.13 -17.86
C PRO A 655 -2.65 -16.19 -16.80
N ASP A 656 -3.12 -16.79 -15.69
CA ASP A 656 -3.48 -16.14 -14.43
C ASP A 656 -2.34 -15.31 -13.79
N SER A 657 -1.12 -15.23 -14.35
CA SER A 657 -0.13 -14.19 -13.99
C SER A 657 -0.46 -12.79 -14.53
N PHE A 658 -1.33 -12.66 -15.54
CA PHE A 658 -1.69 -11.38 -16.16
C PHE A 658 -3.20 -11.21 -16.45
N TYR A 659 -3.94 -12.31 -16.52
CA TYR A 659 -5.38 -12.33 -16.74
C TYR A 659 -5.96 -13.59 -16.09
N MET A 660 -6.82 -13.43 -15.08
CA MET A 660 -7.54 -14.54 -14.45
C MET A 660 -8.59 -15.08 -15.43
N ASP A 661 -8.52 -16.35 -15.83
CA ASP A 661 -9.48 -16.93 -16.80
C ASP A 661 -10.63 -17.69 -16.12
N PRO A 662 -11.90 -17.24 -16.25
CA PRO A 662 -13.06 -17.92 -15.64
C PRO A 662 -13.25 -19.38 -16.07
N GLU A 663 -12.70 -19.78 -17.22
CA GLU A 663 -12.74 -21.18 -17.67
C GLU A 663 -12.02 -22.12 -16.70
N ALA A 664 -10.86 -21.69 -16.20
CA ALA A 664 -9.98 -22.52 -15.42
C ALA A 664 -10.60 -22.87 -14.05
N TYR A 665 -11.17 -21.86 -13.36
CA TYR A 665 -11.91 -22.05 -12.11
C TYR A 665 -13.24 -22.80 -12.27
N GLY A 666 -13.81 -22.85 -13.49
CA GLY A 666 -15.03 -23.63 -13.75
C GLY A 666 -14.79 -25.15 -13.75
N SER A 667 -13.63 -25.57 -14.25
CA SER A 667 -13.19 -26.97 -14.19
C SER A 667 -13.08 -27.45 -12.73
N ASP A 668 -12.48 -26.63 -11.87
CA ASP A 668 -12.29 -26.88 -10.44
C ASP A 668 -13.61 -27.05 -9.67
N LEU A 669 -14.73 -26.56 -10.23
CA LEU A 669 -16.08 -26.72 -9.68
C LEU A 669 -16.85 -27.95 -10.20
N GLY A 670 -16.34 -28.63 -11.23
CA GLY A 670 -16.99 -29.75 -11.91
C GLY A 670 -17.97 -29.34 -13.03
N LEU A 671 -17.84 -28.13 -13.59
CA LEU A 671 -18.77 -27.58 -14.60
C LEU A 671 -18.49 -28.06 -16.04
N GLY A 672 -17.60 -29.03 -16.21
CA GLY A 672 -17.15 -29.56 -17.51
C GLY A 672 -16.16 -28.65 -18.26
N ASP A 673 -15.53 -29.20 -19.29
CA ASP A 673 -14.62 -28.43 -20.16
C ASP A 673 -15.39 -27.28 -20.84
N SER A 674 -14.78 -26.09 -20.89
CA SER A 674 -15.37 -24.80 -21.29
C SER A 674 -16.52 -24.24 -20.42
N GLY A 675 -16.98 -24.96 -19.40
CA GLY A 675 -18.16 -24.57 -18.60
C GLY A 675 -18.00 -23.21 -17.90
N GLY A 676 -16.85 -22.95 -17.27
CA GLY A 676 -16.61 -21.73 -16.48
C GLY A 676 -16.72 -20.43 -17.27
N ALA A 677 -16.01 -20.32 -18.40
CA ALA A 677 -16.09 -19.14 -19.26
C ALA A 677 -17.42 -19.07 -20.01
N THR A 678 -18.00 -20.20 -20.41
CA THR A 678 -19.32 -20.20 -21.06
C THR A 678 -20.40 -19.66 -20.13
N ILE A 679 -20.38 -20.02 -18.84
CA ILE A 679 -21.27 -19.45 -17.83
C ILE A 679 -20.96 -17.98 -17.56
N ALA A 680 -19.69 -17.62 -17.32
CA ALA A 680 -19.31 -16.24 -17.01
C ALA A 680 -19.65 -15.25 -18.13
N ASN A 681 -19.50 -15.67 -19.39
CA ASN A 681 -19.91 -14.89 -20.56
C ASN A 681 -21.44 -14.75 -20.61
N ARG A 682 -22.19 -15.84 -20.55
CA ARG A 682 -23.67 -15.81 -20.65
C ARG A 682 -24.34 -15.08 -19.51
N LEU A 683 -23.79 -15.13 -18.29
CA LEU A 683 -24.30 -14.36 -17.16
C LEU A 683 -24.02 -12.85 -17.32
N SER A 684 -22.98 -12.47 -18.07
CA SER A 684 -22.74 -11.06 -18.43
C SER A 684 -23.78 -10.49 -19.41
N ASP A 685 -24.54 -11.31 -20.12
CA ASP A 685 -25.65 -10.83 -20.96
C ASP A 685 -26.87 -10.35 -20.15
N PHE A 686 -26.93 -10.69 -18.85
CA PHE A 686 -28.00 -10.27 -17.91
C PHE A 686 -27.70 -8.95 -17.17
N GLY A 687 -26.55 -8.33 -17.44
CA GLY A 687 -26.18 -7.02 -16.88
C GLY A 687 -25.78 -7.04 -15.40
N LEU A 688 -25.82 -5.86 -14.80
CA LEU A 688 -25.32 -5.55 -13.45
C LEU A 688 -26.33 -5.91 -12.34
N ASP A 689 -27.63 -5.95 -12.64
CA ASP A 689 -28.67 -6.27 -11.65
C ASP A 689 -28.50 -7.71 -11.11
N LEU A 690 -28.30 -8.69 -12.01
CA LEU A 690 -28.06 -10.09 -11.60
C LEU A 690 -26.71 -10.24 -10.86
N ALA A 691 -25.67 -9.55 -11.32
CA ALA A 691 -24.38 -9.53 -10.64
C ALA A 691 -24.53 -8.97 -9.22
N ALA A 692 -25.37 -7.94 -9.04
CA ALA A 692 -25.63 -7.31 -7.75
C ALA A 692 -26.47 -8.17 -6.81
N GLU A 693 -27.45 -8.91 -7.33
CA GLU A 693 -28.22 -9.89 -6.54
C GLU A 693 -27.30 -10.99 -5.99
N LEU A 694 -26.47 -11.60 -6.85
CA LEU A 694 -25.51 -12.62 -6.42
C LEU A 694 -24.46 -12.07 -5.44
N LEU A 695 -23.93 -10.86 -5.67
CA LEU A 695 -23.02 -10.18 -4.72
C LEU A 695 -23.66 -9.96 -3.34
N CYS A 696 -24.97 -9.76 -3.26
CA CYS A 696 -25.68 -9.67 -1.98
C CYS A 696 -25.76 -11.03 -1.27
N ILE A 697 -25.93 -12.14 -2.01
CA ILE A 697 -25.92 -13.51 -1.45
C ILE A 697 -24.53 -13.88 -0.92
N PHE A 698 -23.46 -13.58 -1.67
CA PHE A 698 -22.05 -13.81 -1.25
C PHE A 698 -21.61 -13.08 0.04
N LYS A 699 -22.44 -12.18 0.57
CA LYS A 699 -22.13 -11.29 1.71
C LYS A 699 -22.77 -11.72 3.03
N ASP A 700 -23.85 -12.52 2.98
CA ASP A 700 -24.37 -13.19 4.17
C ASP A 700 -23.41 -14.34 4.54
N LYS A 701 -23.37 -14.76 5.81
CA LYS A 701 -22.36 -15.69 6.35
C LYS A 701 -22.86 -17.11 6.60
N ASN A 702 -24.16 -17.38 6.44
CA ASN A 702 -24.76 -18.57 7.06
C ASN A 702 -24.75 -19.87 6.21
N VAL A 703 -25.01 -19.86 4.88
CA VAL A 703 -25.13 -21.13 4.09
C VAL A 703 -24.65 -21.04 2.61
N HIS A 704 -23.98 -19.96 2.21
CA HIS A 704 -24.07 -19.46 0.82
C HIS A 704 -23.26 -20.22 -0.23
N LYS A 705 -22.07 -20.72 0.13
CA LYS A 705 -21.16 -21.40 -0.82
C LYS A 705 -21.80 -22.62 -1.51
N VAL A 706 -22.61 -23.39 -0.78
CA VAL A 706 -23.28 -24.59 -1.31
C VAL A 706 -24.46 -24.21 -2.22
N GLU A 707 -25.17 -23.14 -1.90
CA GLU A 707 -26.35 -22.68 -2.65
C GLU A 707 -25.92 -22.02 -3.98
N LEU A 708 -24.87 -21.19 -3.94
CA LEU A 708 -24.27 -20.59 -5.13
C LEU A 708 -23.58 -21.63 -6.02
N LYS A 709 -22.92 -22.66 -5.45
CA LYS A 709 -22.44 -23.82 -6.22
C LYS A 709 -23.62 -24.57 -6.88
N ARG A 710 -24.72 -24.80 -6.16
CA ARG A 710 -25.96 -25.38 -6.73
C ARG A 710 -26.54 -24.50 -7.85
N PHE A 711 -26.49 -23.18 -7.74
CA PHE A 711 -26.94 -22.24 -8.78
C PHE A 711 -26.13 -22.38 -10.08
N PHE A 712 -24.79 -22.32 -10.01
CA PHE A 712 -23.93 -22.45 -11.20
C PHE A 712 -24.08 -23.83 -11.87
N VAL A 713 -24.13 -24.92 -11.10
CA VAL A 713 -24.34 -26.30 -11.61
C VAL A 713 -25.76 -26.49 -12.17
N LYS A 714 -26.78 -25.83 -11.61
CA LYS A 714 -28.14 -25.87 -12.16
C LYS A 714 -28.22 -25.12 -13.50
N ILE A 715 -27.51 -24.01 -13.65
CA ILE A 715 -27.48 -23.23 -14.88
C ILE A 715 -26.75 -23.96 -16.01
N SER A 716 -25.58 -24.58 -15.76
CA SER A 716 -24.87 -25.39 -16.78
C SER A 716 -25.74 -26.51 -17.36
N ASN A 717 -26.64 -27.06 -16.55
CA ASN A 717 -27.46 -28.21 -16.91
C ASN A 717 -28.88 -27.83 -17.40
N SER A 718 -29.21 -26.54 -17.47
CA SER A 718 -30.55 -26.04 -17.82
C SER A 718 -30.75 -25.89 -19.34
N ASP A 719 -32.00 -25.91 -19.82
CA ASP A 719 -32.29 -25.62 -21.24
C ASP A 719 -32.01 -24.16 -21.64
N LEU A 720 -31.85 -23.25 -20.67
CA LEU A 720 -31.27 -21.91 -20.88
C LEU A 720 -29.87 -22.00 -21.51
N TYR A 721 -29.11 -23.05 -21.18
CA TYR A 721 -27.80 -23.32 -21.77
C TYR A 721 -27.90 -23.74 -23.26
N LYS A 722 -29.00 -24.38 -23.66
CA LYS A 722 -29.21 -24.87 -25.04
C LYS A 722 -29.76 -23.80 -25.98
N PHE A 723 -30.49 -22.81 -25.46
CA PHE A 723 -31.23 -21.85 -26.30
C PHE A 723 -30.35 -20.87 -27.12
N ASN A 724 -29.13 -20.57 -26.66
CA ASN A 724 -28.14 -19.75 -27.37
C ASN A 724 -26.88 -20.58 -27.69
N ALA A 725 -27.01 -21.62 -28.51
CA ALA A 725 -25.89 -22.44 -29.02
C ALA A 725 -25.19 -21.77 -30.23
N GLY A 726 -24.90 -20.47 -30.13
CA GLY A 726 -24.34 -19.63 -31.18
C GLY A 726 -24.33 -18.16 -30.75
N MET A 727 -23.56 -17.32 -31.46
CA MET A 727 -23.27 -15.93 -31.10
C MET A 727 -22.43 -15.79 -29.82
N GLY A 728 -21.12 -16.05 -29.95
CA GLY A 728 -20.14 -15.27 -29.20
C GLY A 728 -20.08 -13.86 -29.78
N HIS A 729 -19.82 -12.87 -28.93
CA HIS A 729 -20.13 -11.45 -29.12
C HIS A 729 -21.62 -11.12 -29.00
N LEU A 730 -21.87 -10.11 -28.16
CA LEU A 730 -23.10 -9.33 -28.07
C LEU A 730 -23.47 -8.82 -29.48
N GLU A 731 -24.42 -9.46 -30.18
CA GLU A 731 -24.90 -9.04 -31.52
C GLU A 731 -25.83 -7.81 -31.41
N SER A 732 -25.34 -6.79 -30.69
CA SER A 732 -26.07 -5.77 -29.94
C SER A 732 -27.36 -5.35 -30.64
N GLU A 733 -28.50 -5.59 -29.98
CA GLU A 733 -29.79 -5.43 -30.65
C GLU A 733 -30.12 -3.97 -30.97
N ILE A 734 -29.48 -3.04 -30.25
CA ILE A 734 -29.66 -1.60 -30.39
C ILE A 734 -28.42 -0.81 -30.85
N LEU A 735 -27.24 -1.42 -30.92
CA LEU A 735 -26.01 -0.77 -31.40
C LEU A 735 -25.52 -1.42 -32.70
N GLU A 736 -24.96 -0.62 -33.61
CA GLU A 736 -24.43 -1.07 -34.90
C GLU A 736 -22.90 -1.12 -34.83
N ASP A 737 -22.29 -2.07 -35.56
CA ASP A 737 -20.83 -2.24 -35.64
C ASP A 737 -20.12 -0.91 -35.92
N PRO A 738 -18.90 -0.71 -35.37
CA PRO A 738 -18.24 0.58 -35.41
C PRO A 738 -17.94 1.03 -36.84
N GLU A 739 -18.38 2.24 -37.20
CA GLU A 739 -17.97 2.83 -38.46
C GLU A 739 -16.46 3.12 -38.43
N ARG A 740 -15.78 2.86 -39.55
CA ARG A 740 -14.37 3.22 -39.79
C ARG A 740 -14.21 4.74 -39.98
N GLN A 741 -14.58 5.52 -38.97
CA GLN A 741 -14.38 6.96 -38.93
C GLN A 741 -12.91 7.28 -38.61
N GLN A 742 -12.44 8.45 -39.05
CA GLN A 742 -11.16 8.98 -38.58
C GLN A 742 -11.27 9.35 -37.09
N PRO A 743 -10.19 9.19 -36.29
CA PRO A 743 -10.22 9.51 -34.87
C PRO A 743 -10.57 10.99 -34.66
N THR A 744 -11.53 11.27 -33.78
CA THR A 744 -11.90 12.64 -33.44
C THR A 744 -10.95 13.17 -32.38
N GLY A 745 -10.65 14.47 -32.39
CA GLY A 745 -9.77 15.10 -31.38
C GLY A 745 -10.30 15.12 -29.93
N LEU A 746 -11.37 14.36 -29.65
CA LEU A 746 -12.06 14.22 -28.37
C LEU A 746 -11.96 12.78 -27.81
N ASP A 747 -11.45 11.83 -28.61
CA ASP A 747 -11.22 10.45 -28.20
C ASP A 747 -10.04 10.35 -27.20
N ALA A 748 -10.06 9.34 -26.31
CA ALA A 748 -9.12 9.26 -25.18
C ALA A 748 -7.65 9.13 -25.64
N PRO A 749 -6.71 10.00 -25.20
CA PRO A 749 -5.31 9.95 -25.67
C PRO A 749 -4.55 8.66 -25.34
N MET A 750 -4.99 7.87 -24.35
CA MET A 750 -4.45 6.53 -24.11
C MET A 750 -4.98 5.47 -25.10
N TYR A 751 -6.20 5.66 -25.62
CA TYR A 751 -6.78 4.78 -26.64
C TYR A 751 -5.95 4.81 -27.94
N HIS A 752 -5.62 5.99 -28.46
CA HIS A 752 -4.80 6.06 -29.70
C HIS A 752 -3.39 5.47 -29.54
N ARG A 753 -2.77 5.62 -28.37
CA ARG A 753 -1.43 5.05 -28.08
C ARG A 753 -1.37 3.52 -28.07
N LEU A 754 -2.52 2.85 -27.91
CA LEU A 754 -2.58 1.39 -27.72
C LEU A 754 -3.52 0.65 -28.71
N ARG A 755 -4.46 1.34 -29.40
CA ARG A 755 -5.41 0.77 -30.38
C ARG A 755 -4.74 -0.18 -31.38
N GLY A 756 -3.59 0.20 -31.94
CA GLY A 756 -2.83 -0.61 -32.91
C GLY A 756 -2.32 -1.96 -32.40
N ARG A 757 -2.48 -2.26 -31.10
CA ARG A 757 -2.17 -3.56 -30.49
C ARG A 757 -3.40 -4.48 -30.32
N LEU A 758 -4.61 -3.96 -30.47
CA LEU A 758 -5.86 -4.73 -30.34
C LEU A 758 -6.13 -5.64 -31.54
N CYS A 759 -5.70 -5.23 -32.73
CA CYS A 759 -6.09 -5.80 -34.03
C CYS A 759 -5.61 -7.24 -34.31
N ARG A 760 -5.12 -7.95 -33.28
CA ARG A 760 -4.67 -9.35 -33.31
C ARG A 760 -5.53 -10.29 -32.44
N GLY A 761 -6.41 -9.74 -31.60
CA GLY A 761 -7.29 -10.52 -30.73
C GLY A 761 -6.58 -11.30 -29.61
N GLY A 762 -7.29 -12.30 -29.06
CA GLY A 762 -6.75 -13.25 -28.09
C GLY A 762 -6.42 -12.64 -26.71
N LEU A 763 -5.46 -13.26 -26.02
CA LEU A 763 -5.10 -12.95 -24.63
C LEU A 763 -4.63 -11.49 -24.43
N LEU A 764 -4.00 -10.88 -25.44
CA LEU A 764 -3.54 -9.50 -25.35
C LEU A 764 -4.73 -8.52 -25.23
N THR A 765 -5.76 -8.71 -26.06
CA THR A 765 -7.01 -7.94 -26.00
C THR A 765 -7.75 -8.18 -24.68
N LYS A 766 -7.84 -9.44 -24.21
CA LYS A 766 -8.38 -9.80 -22.88
C LYS A 766 -7.68 -9.03 -21.74
N ILE A 767 -6.34 -9.00 -21.72
CA ILE A 767 -5.55 -8.25 -20.74
C ILE A 767 -5.82 -6.73 -20.84
N TYR A 768 -5.83 -6.18 -22.06
CA TYR A 768 -6.01 -4.74 -22.25
C TYR A 768 -7.41 -4.31 -21.78
N ARG A 769 -8.47 -5.06 -22.10
CA ARG A 769 -9.83 -4.76 -21.61
C ARG A 769 -9.91 -4.74 -20.08
N ARG A 770 -9.29 -5.71 -19.41
CA ARG A 770 -9.15 -5.71 -17.94
C ARG A 770 -8.17 -4.67 -17.37
N ARG A 771 -7.48 -3.88 -18.21
CA ARG A 771 -6.70 -2.72 -17.78
C ARG A 771 -7.45 -1.39 -17.85
N ALA A 772 -8.67 -1.29 -18.38
CA ALA A 772 -9.47 -0.04 -18.44
C ALA A 772 -8.83 1.17 -19.17
N TRP A 773 -7.71 0.97 -19.86
CA TRP A 773 -6.93 1.95 -20.63
C TRP A 773 -7.72 2.87 -21.57
N VAL A 774 -8.82 2.39 -22.17
CA VAL A 774 -9.68 3.16 -23.07
C VAL A 774 -10.41 4.31 -22.37
N PHE A 775 -10.56 4.22 -21.04
CA PHE A 775 -11.24 5.24 -20.24
C PHE A 775 -10.32 6.38 -19.81
N PHE A 776 -9.01 6.15 -19.69
CA PHE A 776 -8.07 7.12 -19.11
C PHE A 776 -7.47 8.08 -20.15
N ASP A 777 -7.18 9.31 -19.72
CA ASP A 777 -6.45 10.27 -20.55
C ASP A 777 -4.96 9.88 -20.65
N ASN A 778 -4.40 9.32 -19.58
CA ASN A 778 -3.02 8.87 -19.52
C ASN A 778 -2.76 7.74 -18.52
N ASP A 779 -1.54 7.21 -18.58
CA ASP A 779 -1.04 6.07 -17.82
C ASP A 779 -0.64 6.40 -16.37
N ARG A 780 -0.98 7.59 -15.85
CA ARG A 780 -0.57 8.09 -14.52
C ARG A 780 -0.99 7.19 -13.35
N LEU A 781 -2.09 6.45 -13.50
CA LEU A 781 -2.68 5.63 -12.43
C LEU A 781 -2.09 4.22 -12.36
N TYR A 782 -1.31 3.80 -13.36
CA TYR A 782 -0.75 2.45 -13.39
C TYR A 782 0.63 2.35 -12.73
N PRO A 783 1.01 1.17 -12.21
CA PRO A 783 2.38 0.92 -11.76
C PRO A 783 3.39 1.09 -12.89
N ARG A 784 4.56 1.64 -12.53
CA ARG A 784 5.71 1.79 -13.43
C ARG A 784 6.14 0.42 -13.98
N ARG A 785 6.33 0.33 -15.29
CA ARG A 785 6.64 -0.92 -16.02
C ARG A 785 7.95 -1.55 -15.53
N ARG A 786 7.88 -2.66 -14.80
CA ARG A 786 9.03 -3.49 -14.44
C ARG A 786 9.29 -4.56 -15.53
N ALA A 787 10.52 -5.07 -15.61
CA ALA A 787 10.88 -6.06 -16.63
C ALA A 787 10.19 -7.43 -16.43
N SER A 788 10.00 -7.84 -15.17
CA SER A 788 9.34 -9.07 -14.75
C SER A 788 7.82 -9.02 -14.88
N ARG A 789 7.19 -7.87 -14.59
CA ARG A 789 5.74 -7.64 -14.68
C ARG A 789 5.46 -6.34 -15.43
N GLN A 790 4.97 -6.48 -16.66
CA GLN A 790 4.61 -5.36 -17.52
C GLN A 790 3.12 -5.06 -17.39
N THR A 791 2.76 -3.80 -17.11
CA THR A 791 1.37 -3.33 -17.02
C THR A 791 0.57 -3.66 -18.27
N PHE A 792 1.17 -3.36 -19.42
CA PHE A 792 0.71 -3.67 -20.77
C PHE A 792 1.77 -4.56 -21.43
N PRO A 793 1.68 -5.90 -21.27
CA PRO A 793 2.67 -6.81 -21.84
C PRO A 793 2.64 -6.75 -23.38
N THR A 794 3.73 -7.21 -24.00
CA THR A 794 3.80 -7.40 -25.46
C THR A 794 3.52 -8.86 -25.81
N GLU A 795 3.05 -9.11 -27.04
CA GLU A 795 2.83 -10.45 -27.58
C GLU A 795 4.09 -11.34 -27.43
N ARG A 796 5.26 -10.83 -27.83
CA ARG A 796 6.56 -11.51 -27.65
C ARG A 796 6.89 -11.82 -26.18
N PHE A 797 6.48 -10.97 -25.24
CA PHE A 797 6.67 -11.23 -23.81
C PHE A 797 5.73 -12.34 -23.31
N LEU A 798 4.45 -12.33 -23.72
CA LEU A 798 3.50 -13.39 -23.36
C LEU A 798 3.92 -14.76 -23.93
N ILE A 799 4.43 -14.78 -25.17
CA ILE A 799 5.01 -15.98 -25.79
C ILE A 799 6.23 -16.46 -24.98
N LYS A 800 7.15 -15.57 -24.60
CA LYS A 800 8.31 -15.94 -23.77
C LYS A 800 7.89 -16.48 -22.40
N GLN A 801 6.90 -15.86 -21.74
CA GLN A 801 6.45 -16.33 -20.43
C GLN A 801 5.91 -17.77 -20.50
N ARG A 802 5.12 -18.10 -21.53
CA ARG A 802 4.65 -19.47 -21.78
C ARG A 802 5.81 -20.48 -21.94
N SER A 803 6.93 -20.09 -22.57
CA SER A 803 8.08 -21.00 -22.75
C SER A 803 9.03 -21.09 -21.54
N THR A 804 8.99 -20.14 -20.60
CA THR A 804 9.78 -20.21 -19.35
C THR A 804 9.10 -20.94 -18.19
N VAL A 805 7.86 -21.40 -18.38
CA VAL A 805 7.03 -21.99 -17.32
C VAL A 805 7.30 -23.48 -17.09
N THR A 806 7.85 -24.20 -18.07
CA THR A 806 8.12 -25.65 -17.97
C THR A 806 9.50 -25.99 -17.42
N TYR A 807 9.57 -26.33 -16.13
CA TYR A 807 10.02 -27.66 -15.66
C TYR A 807 9.75 -27.81 -14.15
N VAL A 808 8.91 -28.79 -13.79
CA VAL A 808 8.68 -29.29 -12.43
C VAL A 808 8.47 -30.80 -12.58
N ASP A 809 9.18 -31.62 -11.81
CA ASP A 809 9.13 -33.07 -11.99
C ASP A 809 7.76 -33.66 -11.65
N GLY A 810 7.36 -34.72 -12.36
CA GLY A 810 6.05 -35.37 -12.25
C GLY A 810 4.91 -34.76 -13.09
N TRP A 811 5.07 -33.54 -13.62
CA TRP A 811 4.04 -32.78 -14.35
C TRP A 811 3.30 -33.56 -15.45
N PHE A 812 4.03 -34.32 -16.28
CA PHE A 812 3.54 -34.88 -17.55
C PHE A 812 2.31 -35.81 -17.46
N LEU A 813 1.88 -36.21 -16.26
CA LEU A 813 0.76 -37.15 -16.07
C LEU A 813 -0.63 -36.48 -16.01
N ASN A 814 -0.78 -35.28 -15.44
CA ASN A 814 -2.07 -34.56 -15.44
C ASN A 814 -1.93 -33.03 -15.22
N PRO A 815 -1.74 -32.23 -16.29
CA PRO A 815 -1.59 -30.77 -16.17
C PRO A 815 -2.80 -30.06 -15.57
N LYS A 816 -4.04 -30.45 -15.94
CA LYS A 816 -5.28 -29.80 -15.45
C LYS A 816 -5.42 -29.94 -13.93
N LEU A 817 -5.12 -31.13 -13.39
CA LEU A 817 -5.16 -31.38 -11.95
C LEU A 817 -4.13 -30.53 -11.19
N THR A 818 -2.90 -30.43 -11.70
CA THR A 818 -1.85 -29.59 -11.08
C THR A 818 -2.23 -28.11 -11.09
N GLU A 819 -2.87 -27.64 -12.17
CA GLU A 819 -3.37 -26.26 -12.29
C GLU A 819 -4.47 -25.97 -11.25
N ALA A 820 -5.42 -26.90 -11.08
CA ALA A 820 -6.46 -26.82 -10.06
C ALA A 820 -5.89 -26.86 -8.62
N LEU A 821 -4.89 -27.71 -8.35
CA LEU A 821 -4.22 -27.78 -7.04
C LEU A 821 -3.46 -26.50 -6.71
N HIS A 822 -2.72 -25.91 -7.65
CA HIS A 822 -2.08 -24.60 -7.44
C HIS A 822 -3.09 -23.45 -7.22
N ARG A 823 -4.37 -23.66 -7.54
CA ARG A 823 -5.49 -22.77 -7.19
C ARG A 823 -6.28 -23.21 -5.96
N SER A 824 -6.01 -24.37 -5.36
CA SER A 824 -6.75 -24.86 -4.19
C SER A 824 -6.17 -24.28 -2.90
N GLN A 825 -6.98 -23.57 -2.13
CA GLN A 825 -6.63 -23.11 -0.78
C GLN A 825 -6.25 -24.30 0.09
N THR A 826 -7.03 -25.38 0.06
CA THR A 826 -6.77 -26.62 0.83
C THR A 826 -5.41 -27.23 0.47
N TRP A 827 -4.97 -27.13 -0.78
CA TRP A 827 -3.64 -27.59 -1.21
C TRP A 827 -2.52 -26.71 -0.66
N HIS A 828 -2.67 -25.37 -0.69
CA HIS A 828 -1.68 -24.46 -0.09
C HIS A 828 -1.63 -24.57 1.44
N ASP A 829 -2.78 -24.79 2.09
CA ASP A 829 -2.87 -25.00 3.54
C ASP A 829 -2.16 -26.32 3.92
N GLY A 830 -2.48 -27.43 3.26
CA GLY A 830 -1.82 -28.72 3.49
C GLY A 830 -0.32 -28.73 3.15
N PHE A 831 0.11 -27.94 2.16
CA PHE A 831 1.54 -27.75 1.85
C PHE A 831 2.26 -26.85 2.87
N ALA A 832 1.54 -26.08 3.68
CA ALA A 832 2.13 -25.28 4.76
C ALA A 832 2.36 -26.08 6.05
N ASP A 833 1.60 -27.16 6.26
CA ASP A 833 1.75 -28.07 7.42
C ASP A 833 2.89 -29.10 7.24
N GLU A 834 3.46 -29.27 6.03
CA GLU A 834 4.65 -30.12 5.79
C GLU A 834 5.95 -29.51 6.34
N SER A 835 6.05 -29.43 7.67
CA SER A 835 7.32 -29.21 8.37
C SER A 835 8.21 -30.48 8.32
N PRO A 836 9.55 -30.39 8.37
CA PRO A 836 10.42 -31.55 8.08
C PRO A 836 10.48 -32.67 9.14
N GLU A 837 9.71 -32.61 10.23
CA GLU A 837 9.78 -33.56 11.35
C GLU A 837 8.40 -34.11 11.73
N ALA A 838 8.27 -35.45 11.69
CA ALA A 838 7.03 -36.24 11.78
C ALA A 838 6.05 -35.99 10.60
N VAL A 839 5.45 -37.02 9.97
CA VAL A 839 4.59 -38.05 10.59
C VAL A 839 4.59 -39.37 9.80
N SER A 840 4.25 -40.47 10.48
CA SER A 840 4.04 -41.82 9.92
C SER A 840 2.74 -41.92 9.09
N PRO A 841 2.69 -42.67 7.97
CA PRO A 841 1.56 -42.63 7.03
C PRO A 841 0.24 -43.16 7.63
N ALA A 842 -0.80 -42.31 7.65
CA ALA A 842 -2.13 -42.64 8.15
C ALA A 842 -3.27 -42.21 7.19
N THR A 843 -3.74 -43.16 6.38
CA THR A 843 -5.10 -43.26 5.81
C THR A 843 -5.78 -42.01 5.21
N LEU A 844 -5.72 -41.89 3.87
CA LEU A 844 -6.84 -41.35 3.08
C LEU A 844 -7.94 -42.42 2.95
N PRO A 845 -9.24 -42.07 3.10
CA PRO A 845 -10.35 -43.01 2.90
C PRO A 845 -10.85 -43.02 1.44
N GLY A 846 -11.11 -44.21 0.87
CA GLY A 846 -11.88 -44.37 -0.37
C GLY A 846 -11.09 -44.79 -1.62
N SER A 847 -10.89 -46.12 -1.75
CA SER A 847 -11.04 -46.96 -2.97
C SER A 847 -11.28 -46.28 -4.34
N VAL A 848 -10.74 -46.77 -5.46
CA VAL A 848 -10.78 -48.18 -5.93
C VAL A 848 -9.40 -48.66 -6.48
N PRO A 849 -9.01 -49.95 -6.31
CA PRO A 849 -7.65 -50.43 -6.60
C PRO A 849 -7.53 -51.30 -7.87
N VAL A 850 -6.27 -51.55 -8.29
CA VAL A 850 -5.63 -52.79 -8.80
C VAL A 850 -4.16 -52.38 -9.08
N GLY A 851 -3.14 -52.94 -8.43
CA GLY A 851 -2.51 -54.23 -8.77
C GLY A 851 -1.54 -54.03 -9.96
N TYR A 852 -0.22 -54.16 -9.83
CA TYR A 852 0.52 -55.25 -9.17
C TYR A 852 1.69 -54.79 -8.28
N LEU A 853 2.22 -55.75 -7.50
CA LEU A 853 3.27 -55.57 -6.50
C LEU A 853 4.27 -56.73 -6.64
N TRP A 854 5.57 -56.47 -6.86
CA TRP A 854 6.77 -57.21 -6.38
C TRP A 854 8.06 -56.82 -7.15
N THR A 855 9.31 -56.96 -6.66
CA THR A 855 9.88 -56.96 -5.28
C THR A 855 11.42 -57.09 -5.36
N ILE A 856 12.12 -56.31 -4.51
CA ILE A 856 13.45 -56.53 -3.87
C ILE A 856 14.53 -57.37 -4.61
N LEU A 857 15.73 -56.80 -4.79
CA LEU A 857 16.96 -57.37 -4.18
C LEU A 857 18.12 -56.36 -4.01
N LYS A 858 19.05 -56.72 -3.12
CA LYS A 858 20.23 -55.94 -2.69
C LYS A 858 21.52 -56.50 -3.27
N ASN A 859 22.57 -55.67 -3.24
CA ASN A 859 24.01 -55.99 -3.37
C ASN A 859 24.53 -56.39 -4.75
N GLY A 860 25.78 -56.00 -5.04
CA GLY A 860 26.58 -56.52 -6.17
C GLY A 860 27.42 -55.45 -6.87
N ARG A 861 28.74 -55.45 -6.67
CA ARG A 861 29.67 -54.74 -7.56
C ARG A 861 29.91 -55.57 -8.81
N GLN A 862 29.81 -54.97 -10.00
CA GLN A 862 30.61 -55.39 -11.16
C GLN A 862 31.13 -54.18 -11.93
N THR A 863 32.40 -54.26 -12.34
CA THR A 863 33.09 -53.30 -13.20
C THR A 863 33.73 -54.06 -14.36
N ILE A 864 33.37 -53.72 -15.59
CA ILE A 864 33.95 -54.14 -16.89
C ILE A 864 33.35 -53.21 -17.96
N LYS A 865 33.97 -52.90 -19.10
CA LYS A 865 35.34 -52.47 -19.44
C LYS A 865 35.28 -51.86 -20.87
N MET A 866 36.26 -51.08 -21.32
CA MET A 866 36.16 -50.26 -22.55
C MET A 866 36.50 -50.96 -23.89
N GLY A 867 35.96 -50.41 -24.99
CA GLY A 867 36.74 -50.03 -26.19
C GLY A 867 36.34 -50.66 -27.54
N PRO A 868 37.02 -50.31 -28.66
CA PRO A 868 37.90 -49.13 -28.87
C PRO A 868 37.88 -48.50 -30.31
N PHE A 869 38.83 -47.58 -30.58
CA PHE A 869 39.30 -47.03 -31.90
C PHE A 869 38.37 -46.04 -32.65
N TRP A 870 38.79 -45.13 -33.57
CA TRP A 870 40.04 -44.38 -33.89
C TRP A 870 39.59 -42.91 -34.17
N ASN A 871 40.26 -41.77 -33.95
CA ASN A 871 41.66 -41.33 -33.70
C ASN A 871 42.60 -41.08 -34.91
N LYS A 872 42.77 -39.79 -35.29
CA LYS A 872 43.90 -39.10 -35.96
C LYS A 872 43.72 -37.59 -35.66
N THR A 873 44.63 -36.82 -35.06
CA THR A 873 46.10 -36.91 -34.93
C THR A 873 46.60 -36.58 -33.51
N ASN A 874 47.80 -37.07 -33.14
CA ASN A 874 48.33 -37.00 -31.78
C ASN A 874 49.11 -35.70 -31.48
N LYS A 875 48.77 -34.99 -30.38
CA LYS A 875 49.71 -34.42 -29.37
C LYS A 875 48.93 -33.73 -28.21
N PRO A 876 49.44 -33.74 -26.96
CA PRO A 876 48.90 -32.98 -25.84
C PRO A 876 49.69 -31.68 -25.56
N CYS A 877 49.06 -30.66 -24.95
CA CYS A 877 49.64 -29.78 -23.90
C CYS A 877 48.67 -28.65 -23.45
N ASP A 878 48.57 -28.49 -22.13
CA ASP A 878 48.56 -27.24 -21.34
C ASP A 878 47.55 -26.08 -21.51
N VAL A 879 47.62 -25.19 -20.50
CA VAL A 879 46.70 -24.10 -20.17
C VAL A 879 46.97 -22.83 -20.99
N GLY A 880 45.92 -22.14 -21.44
CA GLY A 880 46.01 -20.82 -22.09
C GLY A 880 44.68 -20.07 -22.08
N SER A 881 44.72 -18.74 -22.06
CA SER A 881 43.54 -17.84 -21.99
C SER A 881 43.56 -16.79 -23.10
N LEU A 882 42.37 -16.31 -23.52
CA LEU A 882 42.14 -15.25 -24.53
C LEU A 882 42.61 -15.67 -25.97
N VAL A 883 42.25 -15.00 -27.08
CA VAL A 883 41.80 -13.61 -27.33
C VAL A 883 40.57 -13.52 -28.26
N VAL A 884 39.85 -12.40 -28.11
CA VAL A 884 38.68 -11.88 -28.85
C VAL A 884 38.93 -11.57 -30.33
N CYS A 885 37.92 -11.71 -31.22
CA CYS A 885 37.51 -10.69 -32.23
C CYS A 885 36.27 -11.04 -33.09
N PHE A 886 35.53 -10.01 -33.53
CA PHE A 886 34.44 -10.02 -34.53
C PHE A 886 34.95 -9.46 -35.88
N PRO A 887 34.27 -9.73 -37.02
CA PRO A 887 33.33 -8.73 -37.57
C PRO A 887 32.08 -9.35 -38.29
N LEU A 888 30.85 -8.98 -37.92
CA LEU A 888 29.96 -7.95 -38.52
C LEU A 888 28.98 -8.47 -39.63
N PRO A 889 27.86 -7.76 -39.94
CA PRO A 889 26.66 -8.36 -40.56
C PRO A 889 26.20 -7.73 -41.89
N HIS A 890 25.21 -8.34 -42.56
CA HIS A 890 24.09 -7.74 -43.35
C HIS A 890 23.31 -8.88 -44.09
N ARG A 891 22.13 -8.73 -44.73
CA ARG A 891 21.25 -7.58 -45.07
C ARG A 891 19.79 -8.07 -45.25
N GLN A 892 18.86 -7.15 -45.50
CA GLN A 892 17.58 -7.42 -46.19
C GLN A 892 17.26 -6.24 -47.14
N ALA A 893 16.22 -6.37 -47.97
CA ALA A 893 15.73 -5.43 -49.00
C ALA A 893 16.52 -5.40 -50.34
N SER A 894 15.93 -4.76 -51.35
CA SER A 894 15.90 -5.25 -52.75
C SER A 894 16.03 -4.16 -53.83
N HIS A 895 16.45 -4.59 -55.04
CA HIS A 895 16.48 -3.89 -56.33
C HIS A 895 17.32 -2.59 -56.47
N GLU A 896 18.32 -2.67 -57.36
CA GLU A 896 18.45 -1.93 -58.64
C GLU A 896 17.78 -0.55 -58.81
N ILE A 897 18.34 0.43 -59.53
CA ILE A 897 19.65 0.63 -60.19
C ILE A 897 19.85 2.16 -60.29
N GLY A 898 21.09 2.67 -60.27
CA GLY A 898 21.34 4.08 -60.57
C GLY A 898 22.73 4.56 -60.15
N GLU A 899 23.61 4.79 -61.12
CA GLU A 899 24.90 5.45 -60.91
C GLU A 899 24.72 6.97 -60.78
N TYR A 900 25.53 7.64 -59.96
CA TYR A 900 26.64 8.49 -60.43
C TYR A 900 27.48 8.97 -59.24
N THR A 901 28.59 9.67 -59.49
CA THR A 901 29.78 9.69 -58.62
C THR A 901 30.13 11.04 -57.98
N ASN A 902 31.03 10.97 -56.99
CA ASN A 902 31.87 12.05 -56.42
C ASN A 902 31.23 13.03 -55.41
N GLY A 903 32.00 13.39 -54.38
CA GLY A 903 31.65 14.50 -53.46
C GLY A 903 32.08 14.33 -52.00
N TRP A 904 33.37 14.18 -51.69
CA TRP A 904 33.84 14.26 -50.30
C TRP A 904 33.80 15.71 -49.77
N LYS A 905 33.28 15.93 -48.56
CA LYS A 905 33.94 16.82 -47.59
C LYS A 905 33.52 16.58 -46.14
N VAL A 906 34.53 16.40 -45.29
CA VAL A 906 34.45 16.56 -43.83
C VAL A 906 34.91 17.97 -43.49
N LEU A 907 34.25 18.66 -42.56
CA LEU A 907 34.89 19.58 -41.62
C LEU A 907 34.17 19.49 -40.25
N PRO A 908 34.88 19.72 -39.12
CA PRO A 908 34.37 19.47 -37.77
C PRO A 908 33.86 20.73 -37.06
N GLY A 909 33.20 20.51 -35.91
CA GLY A 909 32.76 21.48 -34.92
C GLY A 909 32.21 20.77 -33.70
#